data_AF-A0A960MDI8-F1
#
_entry.id   AF-A0A960MDI8-F1
#
_cell.length_a   1.000
_cell.length_b   1.000
_cell.length_c   1.000
_cell.angle_alpha   90.00
_cell.angle_beta   90.00
_cell.angle_gamma   90.00
#
_symmetry.space_group_name_H-M   'P 1'
#
loop_
_entity.id
_entity.type
_entity.pdbx_description
1 polymer ?
#
loop_
_entity_poly.entity_id
_entity_poly.type
_entity_poly.pdbx_seq_one_letter_code
_entity_poly.pdbx_strand_id
1 'polypeptide(L)'
;PVEIDFTETGEILGSVNLFYGRPRGDVIVHWLWGGAYPRHDQETVVAEFVRTGPLLEEVHNFGHVAVSGMTRYRTGHLNPEWKDNILVTHFNTQTITRTVLEPSGATFKAVKTEPILKIGSPDTHITDVFEDPNGDLMVIDTGGWFRIGCPTSQVAKPEIPGAIYRIRKAGLPNVERDPFGLTFDWDNGTAEEIAKKLDDPSFAIRNRARTELAIQGEPALPELESILGEPGEHSVMARRNAVWTLARMRFTESPDLLLTALADPDSSVRQAACHAIAATRDWRTVSANLPDEARVEIERNHRIVEALVGLVQQGDPTLQRTAAEALGRMGDPAAVGSLLGITGRDSTDRALEHAAIYALIRIGDAEATRQGLSSENPARQSAALIALDQMPGSPLEVFSLLPHLDSEQSRLRDTALWLAGRHPEWDAAIANRFHEWLDEGKLSEARFAAFSALAPKFLSTPPMQSLVGQFLASPDAALKRAGFEAIAAADLPGFHESWREAFAAALNDPKSDLAGPAMEALTKTGEKSFDERLKAIANDESVPPLRRVLALRAMAKPDAALGQAAFDLLKGMAGSASSPLERLEASQLLGAARLNAAQLVELAGLTKDAGPMDLPLLLKAFERTRDAGVGKALADALPSSKGIGNANPTELARLFNQFPPEVAALIKPTVDQLQARKDQQAARLAELEPALPDG
;
A
#
# COMPACT_ATOMS: atom_id res chain seq x y z
N PRO A 1 3.78 -10.95 7.11
CA PRO A 1 2.55 -11.71 7.40
C PRO A 1 2.60 -12.20 8.85
N VAL A 2 1.45 -12.32 9.49
CA VAL A 2 1.29 -12.98 10.79
C VAL A 2 1.08 -14.46 10.56
N GLU A 3 0.13 -14.82 9.69
CA GLU A 3 -0.18 -16.21 9.33
C GLU A 3 -0.50 -16.31 7.83
N ILE A 4 -0.33 -17.50 7.24
CA ILE A 4 -0.63 -17.78 5.83
C ILE A 4 -1.42 -19.10 5.72
N ASP A 5 -2.48 -19.10 4.90
CA ASP A 5 -3.21 -20.31 4.54
C ASP A 5 -3.52 -20.34 3.03
N PHE A 6 -3.84 -21.53 2.52
CA PHE A 6 -4.06 -21.80 1.11
C PHE A 6 -5.49 -22.27 0.83
N THR A 7 -6.09 -21.77 -0.24
CA THR A 7 -7.31 -22.36 -0.79
C THR A 7 -7.00 -23.73 -1.39
N GLU A 8 -8.03 -24.54 -1.64
CA GLU A 8 -7.82 -25.84 -2.27
C GLU A 8 -7.29 -25.73 -3.71
N THR A 9 -7.49 -24.59 -4.36
CA THR A 9 -6.97 -24.27 -5.69
C THR A 9 -5.59 -23.61 -5.67
N GLY A 10 -5.02 -23.34 -4.49
CA GLY A 10 -3.64 -22.87 -4.34
C GLY A 10 -3.46 -21.37 -4.12
N GLU A 11 -4.54 -20.61 -3.93
CA GLU A 11 -4.46 -19.18 -3.63
C GLU A 11 -3.91 -18.94 -2.24
N ILE A 12 -3.05 -17.93 -2.11
CA ILE A 12 -2.30 -17.66 -0.88
C ILE A 12 -2.96 -16.49 -0.15
N LEU A 13 -3.60 -16.76 0.98
CA LEU A 13 -4.20 -15.74 1.84
C LEU A 13 -3.35 -15.57 3.09
N GLY A 14 -3.26 -14.37 3.64
CA GLY A 14 -2.56 -14.18 4.91
C GLY A 14 -3.05 -12.98 5.70
N SER A 15 -2.92 -13.06 7.02
CA SER A 15 -3.19 -11.95 7.93
C SER A 15 -1.93 -11.10 8.10
N VAL A 16 -2.08 -9.78 8.26
CA VAL A 16 -0.96 -8.84 8.39
C VAL A 16 -1.28 -7.75 9.39
N ASN A 17 -0.38 -7.52 10.34
CA ASN A 17 -0.42 -6.32 11.18
C ASN A 17 0.30 -5.15 10.50
N LEU A 18 -0.15 -3.93 10.79
CA LEU A 18 0.52 -2.71 10.35
C LEU A 18 0.68 -2.63 8.82
N PHE A 19 -0.26 -3.13 8.03
CA PHE A 19 -0.13 -3.21 6.57
C PHE A 19 0.37 -1.90 5.95
N TYR A 20 -0.26 -0.76 6.27
CA TYR A 20 0.16 0.56 5.77
C TYR A 20 1.25 1.28 6.57
N GLY A 21 1.61 0.77 7.76
CA GLY A 21 2.42 1.50 8.75
C GLY A 21 1.62 2.57 9.49
N ARG A 22 1.34 3.72 8.85
CA ARG A 22 0.48 4.80 9.38
C ARG A 22 -0.37 5.42 8.24
N PRO A 23 -1.71 5.50 8.39
CA PRO A 23 -2.54 4.97 9.48
C PRO A 23 -2.40 3.43 9.62
N ARG A 24 -2.65 2.87 10.81
CA ARG A 24 -2.55 1.42 11.02
C ARG A 24 -3.73 0.72 10.33
N GLY A 25 -3.45 -0.38 9.63
CA GLY A 25 -4.44 -1.34 9.17
C GLY A 25 -3.95 -2.75 9.45
N ASP A 26 -4.75 -3.53 10.15
CA ASP A 26 -4.54 -4.96 10.35
C ASP A 26 -5.52 -5.70 9.43
N VAL A 27 -5.02 -6.55 8.54
CA VAL A 27 -5.73 -6.90 7.30
C VAL A 27 -5.63 -8.38 6.95
N ILE A 28 -6.50 -8.82 6.02
CA ILE A 28 -6.31 -10.03 5.20
C ILE A 28 -5.78 -9.59 3.84
N VAL A 29 -4.75 -10.26 3.34
CA VAL A 29 -4.14 -10.01 2.03
C VAL A 29 -4.22 -11.28 1.18
N HIS A 30 -4.47 -11.12 -0.12
CA HIS A 30 -4.24 -12.14 -1.12
C HIS A 30 -2.87 -11.92 -1.74
N TRP A 31 -1.93 -12.83 -1.49
CA TRP A 31 -0.55 -12.70 -1.91
C TRP A 31 -0.35 -13.15 -3.35
N LEU A 32 -0.15 -12.19 -4.25
CA LEU A 32 0.17 -12.43 -5.65
C LEU A 32 1.69 -12.50 -5.89
N TRP A 33 2.10 -13.34 -6.84
CA TRP A 33 3.49 -13.49 -7.25
C TRP A 33 4.06 -12.19 -7.84
N GLY A 34 5.11 -11.66 -7.22
CA GLY A 34 5.70 -10.37 -7.61
C GLY A 34 4.95 -9.16 -7.06
N GLY A 35 3.95 -9.36 -6.20
CA GLY A 35 3.12 -8.29 -5.65
C GLY A 35 3.91 -7.31 -4.78
N ALA A 36 3.63 -6.03 -4.97
CA ALA A 36 4.12 -4.95 -4.12
C ALA A 36 2.93 -4.29 -3.40
N TYR A 37 3.06 -4.06 -2.09
CA TYR A 37 1.97 -3.65 -1.21
C TYR A 37 2.33 -2.35 -0.44
N PRO A 38 1.34 -1.56 0.00
CA PRO A 38 1.56 -0.31 0.75
C PRO A 38 2.39 -0.49 2.01
N ARG A 39 3.37 0.40 2.22
CA ARG A 39 4.07 0.67 3.49
C ARG A 39 4.49 2.14 3.53
N HIS A 40 3.57 3.02 3.94
CA HIS A 40 3.77 4.49 3.87
C HIS A 40 4.91 4.99 4.77
N ASP A 41 5.27 4.23 5.80
CA ASP A 41 6.40 4.50 6.68
C ASP A 41 7.75 3.99 6.14
N GLN A 42 7.76 3.27 5.01
CA GLN A 42 8.93 2.61 4.44
C GLN A 42 8.96 2.69 2.90
N GLU A 43 8.65 3.85 2.34
CA GLU A 43 8.55 4.04 0.89
C GLU A 43 9.84 3.66 0.14
N THR A 44 11.02 3.86 0.75
CA THR A 44 12.31 3.45 0.16
C THR A 44 12.42 1.95 -0.04
N VAL A 45 11.88 1.14 0.90
CA VAL A 45 11.87 -0.32 0.80
C VAL A 45 10.87 -0.75 -0.28
N VAL A 46 9.71 -0.11 -0.34
CA VAL A 46 8.70 -0.38 -1.39
C VAL A 46 9.26 -0.07 -2.78
N ALA A 47 10.13 0.91 -2.92
CA ALA A 47 10.75 1.30 -4.18
C ALA A 47 11.76 0.27 -4.73
N GLU A 48 12.25 -0.68 -3.92
CA GLU A 48 13.15 -1.76 -4.35
C GLU A 48 12.42 -2.86 -5.15
N PHE A 49 11.10 -2.96 -5.02
CA PHE A 49 10.30 -3.97 -5.70
C PHE A 49 9.89 -3.51 -7.10
N VAL A 50 9.79 -4.48 -8.01
CA VAL A 50 9.17 -4.28 -9.33
C VAL A 50 7.75 -3.74 -9.16
N ARG A 51 7.44 -2.65 -9.87
CA ARG A 51 6.16 -1.96 -9.81
C ARG A 51 5.39 -2.15 -11.11
N THR A 52 4.29 -2.89 -11.04
CA THR A 52 3.40 -3.14 -12.18
C THR A 52 2.23 -2.13 -12.26
N GLY A 53 2.45 -0.90 -11.80
CA GLY A 53 1.41 0.13 -11.60
C GLY A 53 1.17 0.49 -10.12
N PRO A 54 -0.07 0.89 -9.75
CA PRO A 54 -0.46 1.12 -8.35
C PRO A 54 -0.18 -0.10 -7.46
N LEU A 55 0.05 0.10 -6.17
CA LEU A 55 0.29 -1.00 -5.23
C LEU A 55 -0.95 -1.89 -5.11
N LEU A 56 -0.75 -3.17 -4.83
CA LEU A 56 -1.84 -4.10 -4.53
C LEU A 56 -2.36 -3.84 -3.11
N GLU A 57 -3.67 -3.90 -2.94
CA GLU A 57 -4.34 -3.59 -1.67
C GLU A 57 -4.76 -4.86 -0.92
N GLU A 58 -5.23 -4.67 0.31
CA GLU A 58 -5.78 -5.75 1.11
C GLU A 58 -7.14 -6.25 0.60
N VAL A 59 -7.51 -7.46 1.02
CA VAL A 59 -8.84 -8.05 0.79
C VAL A 59 -9.85 -7.57 1.83
N HIS A 60 -9.37 -7.33 3.05
CA HIS A 60 -10.19 -6.86 4.17
C HIS A 60 -9.34 -6.15 5.22
N ASN A 61 -9.86 -5.08 5.80
CA ASN A 61 -9.20 -4.32 6.85
C ASN A 61 -10.02 -4.33 8.14
N PHE A 62 -9.45 -4.88 9.21
CA PHE A 62 -10.05 -4.94 10.54
C PHE A 62 -9.79 -3.67 11.38
N GLY A 63 -9.05 -2.70 10.85
CA GLY A 63 -8.61 -1.53 11.60
C GLY A 63 -7.45 -1.85 12.53
N HIS A 64 -7.59 -1.57 13.83
CA HIS A 64 -6.53 -1.74 14.82
C HIS A 64 -6.91 -2.77 15.88
N VAL A 65 -6.75 -4.05 15.53
CA VAL A 65 -7.18 -5.18 16.37
C VAL A 65 -6.03 -6.08 16.81
N ALA A 66 -4.84 -5.88 16.22
CA ALA A 66 -3.68 -6.76 16.34
C ALA A 66 -4.05 -8.21 15.95
N VAL A 67 -4.22 -8.46 14.65
CA VAL A 67 -4.43 -9.83 14.16
C VAL A 67 -3.24 -10.70 14.58
N SER A 68 -3.50 -11.89 15.11
CA SER A 68 -2.46 -12.70 15.77
C SER A 68 -2.33 -14.11 15.23
N GLY A 69 -3.36 -14.62 14.54
CA GLY A 69 -3.39 -15.93 13.91
C GLY A 69 -4.56 -16.04 12.94
N MET A 70 -4.54 -17.04 12.07
CA MET A 70 -5.52 -17.20 10.99
C MET A 70 -5.65 -18.67 10.56
N THR A 71 -6.84 -19.11 10.19
CA THR A 71 -7.00 -20.37 9.44
C THR A 71 -8.17 -20.29 8.47
N ARG A 72 -8.09 -21.01 7.35
CA ARG A 72 -9.26 -21.34 6.53
C ARG A 72 -9.97 -22.55 7.11
N TYR A 73 -11.28 -22.44 7.37
CA TYR A 73 -12.07 -23.54 7.91
C TYR A 73 -12.57 -24.49 6.81
N ARG A 74 -12.06 -25.72 6.73
CA ARG A 74 -12.17 -26.61 5.56
C ARG A 74 -13.34 -27.58 5.62
N THR A 75 -13.69 -28.07 6.80
CA THR A 75 -14.66 -29.17 6.91
C THR A 75 -16.10 -28.68 6.93
N GLY A 76 -16.36 -27.49 7.49
CA GLY A 76 -17.72 -27.05 7.78
C GLY A 76 -18.39 -27.87 8.91
N HIS A 77 -17.62 -28.61 9.72
CA HIS A 77 -18.16 -29.54 10.71
C HIS A 77 -19.01 -28.86 11.80
N LEU A 78 -18.53 -27.72 12.32
CA LEU A 78 -19.26 -26.90 13.29
C LEU A 78 -20.50 -26.24 12.64
N ASN A 79 -20.33 -25.73 11.43
CA ASN A 79 -21.39 -25.16 10.61
C ASN A 79 -21.03 -25.31 9.12
N PRO A 80 -21.88 -25.96 8.29
CA PRO A 80 -21.61 -26.11 6.86
C PRO A 80 -21.40 -24.78 6.12
N GLU A 81 -22.06 -23.71 6.55
CA GLU A 81 -21.91 -22.36 5.97
C GLU A 81 -20.56 -21.71 6.30
N TRP A 82 -19.76 -22.34 7.17
CA TRP A 82 -18.44 -21.84 7.54
C TRP A 82 -17.32 -22.40 6.67
N LYS A 83 -17.65 -23.38 5.82
CA LYS A 83 -16.69 -23.99 4.92
C LYS A 83 -16.06 -22.92 4.02
N ASP A 84 -14.74 -22.96 3.93
CA ASP A 84 -13.86 -22.06 3.19
C ASP A 84 -13.80 -20.60 3.69
N ASN A 85 -14.44 -20.29 4.82
CA ASN A 85 -14.31 -18.97 5.46
C ASN A 85 -13.00 -18.85 6.24
N ILE A 86 -12.55 -17.61 6.41
CA ILE A 86 -11.32 -17.28 7.13
C ILE A 86 -11.66 -16.96 8.59
N LEU A 87 -11.02 -17.66 9.52
CA LEU A 87 -11.09 -17.36 10.94
C LEU A 87 -9.83 -16.59 11.33
N VAL A 88 -9.98 -15.47 12.03
CA VAL A 88 -8.87 -14.61 12.45
C VAL A 88 -8.95 -14.36 13.94
N THR A 89 -7.81 -14.43 14.64
CA THR A 89 -7.73 -14.08 16.06
C THR A 89 -7.31 -12.61 16.21
N HIS A 90 -8.00 -11.90 17.09
CA HIS A 90 -7.69 -10.53 17.46
C HIS A 90 -7.11 -10.50 18.86
N PHE A 91 -5.82 -10.18 18.95
CA PHE A 91 -5.09 -10.15 20.20
C PHE A 91 -5.66 -9.12 21.18
N ASN A 92 -5.97 -7.91 20.70
CA ASN A 92 -6.37 -6.80 21.57
C ASN A 92 -7.84 -6.84 22.02
N THR A 93 -8.72 -7.45 21.22
CA THR A 93 -10.17 -7.44 21.46
C THR A 93 -10.69 -8.76 22.02
N GLN A 94 -9.81 -9.74 22.26
CA GLN A 94 -10.14 -11.07 22.77
C GLN A 94 -11.18 -11.80 21.90
N THR A 95 -11.14 -11.56 20.59
CA THR A 95 -12.16 -12.01 19.65
C THR A 95 -11.58 -12.98 18.63
N ILE A 96 -12.38 -13.94 18.20
CA ILE A 96 -12.18 -14.66 16.94
C ILE A 96 -13.28 -14.22 15.99
N THR A 97 -12.89 -13.75 14.81
CA THR A 97 -13.83 -13.36 13.75
C THR A 97 -13.89 -14.40 12.66
N ARG A 98 -15.04 -14.52 12.01
CA ARG A 98 -15.25 -15.24 10.76
C ARG A 98 -15.43 -14.23 9.64
N THR A 99 -14.60 -14.31 8.63
CA THR A 99 -14.64 -13.49 7.42
C THR A 99 -14.97 -14.36 6.21
N VAL A 100 -16.04 -14.00 5.51
CA VAL A 100 -16.49 -14.62 4.26
C VAL A 100 -15.87 -13.86 3.10
N LEU A 101 -15.15 -14.59 2.23
CA LEU A 101 -14.53 -14.05 1.03
C LEU A 101 -15.29 -14.51 -0.21
N GLU A 102 -15.53 -13.60 -1.14
CA GLU A 102 -16.08 -13.91 -2.47
C GLU A 102 -15.09 -13.52 -3.57
N PRO A 103 -15.07 -14.24 -4.70
CA PRO A 103 -14.30 -13.83 -5.87
C PRO A 103 -14.69 -12.42 -6.33
N SER A 104 -13.71 -11.59 -6.62
CA SER A 104 -13.86 -10.22 -7.14
C SER A 104 -12.80 -10.00 -8.21
N GLY A 105 -13.18 -10.16 -9.47
CA GLY A 105 -12.22 -10.24 -10.57
C GLY A 105 -11.25 -11.40 -10.36
N ALA A 106 -9.95 -11.16 -10.54
CA ALA A 106 -8.89 -12.12 -10.32
C ALA A 106 -8.40 -12.19 -8.87
N THR A 107 -9.10 -11.57 -7.93
CA THR A 107 -8.80 -11.60 -6.49
C THR A 107 -10.05 -11.88 -5.66
N PHE A 108 -10.02 -11.58 -4.36
CA PHE A 108 -11.11 -11.73 -3.43
C PHE A 108 -11.53 -10.40 -2.82
N LYS A 109 -12.76 -10.36 -2.33
CA LYS A 109 -13.27 -9.30 -1.45
C LYS A 109 -13.96 -9.91 -0.24
N ALA A 110 -13.75 -9.35 0.95
CA ALA A 110 -14.57 -9.71 2.09
C ALA A 110 -15.98 -9.12 1.97
N VAL A 111 -17.00 -9.97 2.12
CA VAL A 111 -18.42 -9.58 2.03
C VAL A 111 -19.11 -9.59 3.39
N LYS A 112 -18.56 -10.32 4.35
CA LYS A 112 -19.06 -10.36 5.72
C LYS A 112 -17.94 -10.70 6.70
N THR A 113 -17.83 -9.93 7.78
CA THR A 113 -16.97 -10.26 8.93
C THR A 113 -17.80 -10.16 10.20
N GLU A 114 -17.78 -11.20 11.05
CA GLU A 114 -18.50 -11.18 12.32
C GLU A 114 -17.74 -11.93 13.43
N PRO A 115 -17.86 -11.52 14.70
CA PRO A 115 -17.28 -12.25 15.82
C PRO A 115 -18.00 -13.59 16.04
N ILE A 116 -17.24 -14.67 16.18
CA ILE A 116 -17.75 -16.01 16.51
C ILE A 116 -17.42 -16.44 17.94
N LEU A 117 -16.41 -15.82 18.55
CA LEU A 117 -16.04 -16.01 19.95
C LEU A 117 -15.52 -14.68 20.50
N LYS A 118 -15.92 -14.33 21.72
CA LYS A 118 -15.30 -13.27 22.51
C LYS A 118 -15.07 -13.75 23.92
N ILE A 119 -13.84 -13.66 24.40
CA ILE A 119 -13.49 -14.03 25.78
C ILE A 119 -13.59 -12.77 26.64
N GLY A 120 -14.39 -12.82 27.71
CA GLY A 120 -14.68 -11.66 28.56
C GLY A 120 -13.55 -11.28 29.54
N SER A 121 -12.48 -12.08 29.61
CA SER A 121 -11.32 -11.79 30.45
C SER A 121 -10.39 -10.80 29.73
N PRO A 122 -10.13 -9.60 30.28
CA PRO A 122 -9.26 -8.60 29.63
C PRO A 122 -7.79 -9.03 29.56
N ASP A 123 -7.40 -10.04 30.35
CA ASP A 123 -6.04 -10.58 30.38
C ASP A 123 -5.87 -11.82 29.48
N THR A 124 -6.91 -12.17 28.72
CA THR A 124 -6.83 -13.19 27.66
C THR A 124 -6.22 -12.59 26.41
N HIS A 125 -5.33 -13.34 25.78
CA HIS A 125 -4.59 -12.93 24.59
C HIS A 125 -4.55 -14.10 23.63
N ILE A 126 -5.59 -14.18 22.79
CA ILE A 126 -5.74 -15.22 21.77
C ILE A 126 -4.65 -14.98 20.73
N THR A 127 -3.77 -15.95 20.55
CA THR A 127 -2.70 -15.85 19.55
C THR A 127 -3.01 -16.65 18.31
N ASP A 128 -3.78 -17.73 18.39
CA ASP A 128 -4.01 -18.56 17.19
C ASP A 128 -5.32 -19.34 17.22
N VAL A 129 -5.81 -19.69 16.03
CA VAL A 129 -6.95 -20.56 15.80
C VAL A 129 -6.67 -21.45 14.60
N PHE A 130 -6.82 -22.77 14.77
CA PHE A 130 -6.68 -23.73 13.67
C PHE A 130 -7.73 -24.84 13.78
N GLU A 131 -8.03 -25.44 12.64
CA GLU A 131 -8.94 -26.58 12.54
C GLU A 131 -8.21 -27.89 12.81
N ASP A 132 -8.71 -28.67 13.76
CA ASP A 132 -8.33 -30.07 13.95
C ASP A 132 -8.92 -30.92 12.82
N PRO A 133 -8.25 -31.98 12.32
CA PRO A 133 -8.80 -32.85 11.27
C PRO A 133 -10.18 -33.44 11.54
N ASN A 134 -10.61 -33.52 12.80
CA ASN A 134 -11.99 -33.92 13.14
C ASN A 134 -13.05 -32.81 12.91
N GLY A 135 -12.63 -31.59 12.60
CA GLY A 135 -13.46 -30.42 12.34
C GLY A 135 -13.69 -29.50 13.56
N ASP A 136 -13.15 -29.83 14.73
CA ASP A 136 -13.12 -28.93 15.90
C ASP A 136 -12.17 -27.75 15.66
N LEU A 137 -12.36 -26.66 16.40
CA LEU A 137 -11.39 -25.56 16.43
C LEU A 137 -10.52 -25.67 17.68
N MET A 138 -9.22 -25.50 17.49
CA MET A 138 -8.23 -25.33 18.55
C MET A 138 -7.89 -23.84 18.64
N VAL A 139 -7.96 -23.28 19.84
CA VAL A 139 -7.68 -21.86 20.10
C VAL A 139 -6.59 -21.75 21.14
N ILE A 140 -5.53 -21.01 20.82
CA ILE A 140 -4.41 -20.77 21.72
C ILE A 140 -4.58 -19.41 22.38
N ASP A 141 -4.62 -19.41 23.70
CA ASP A 141 -4.59 -18.23 24.55
C ASP A 141 -3.30 -18.22 25.35
N THR A 142 -2.57 -17.13 25.25
CA THR A 142 -1.33 -16.95 26.00
C THR A 142 -1.58 -16.56 27.45
N GLY A 143 -2.74 -16.00 27.82
CA GLY A 143 -2.98 -15.44 29.14
C GLY A 143 -2.21 -14.13 29.36
N GLY A 144 -1.85 -13.82 30.60
CA GLY A 144 -1.35 -12.47 30.95
C GLY A 144 0.16 -12.24 30.77
N TRP A 145 0.95 -13.23 30.32
CA TRP A 145 2.42 -13.11 30.37
C TRP A 145 3.04 -12.28 29.23
N PHE A 146 2.35 -12.14 28.09
CA PHE A 146 2.91 -11.46 26.92
C PHE A 146 2.88 -9.94 27.10
N ARG A 147 4.07 -9.30 27.23
CA ARG A 147 4.19 -7.87 27.53
C ARG A 147 4.92 -7.00 26.48
N ILE A 148 5.42 -7.59 25.40
CA ILE A 148 6.34 -6.92 24.47
C ILE A 148 5.62 -6.58 23.17
N GLY A 149 5.64 -5.32 22.76
CA GLY A 149 5.16 -4.91 21.42
C GLY A 149 3.67 -4.56 21.32
N CYS A 150 2.88 -4.73 22.40
CA CYS A 150 1.49 -4.29 22.44
C CYS A 150 1.29 -3.14 23.45
N PRO A 151 0.70 -1.99 23.07
CA PRO A 151 0.49 -0.86 23.98
C PRO A 151 -0.45 -1.17 25.15
N THR A 152 -1.37 -2.14 25.00
CA THR A 152 -2.37 -2.51 26.01
C THR A 152 -1.85 -3.55 27.00
N SER A 153 -0.84 -4.33 26.64
CA SER A 153 -0.22 -5.34 27.52
C SER A 153 1.17 -4.89 27.97
N GLN A 154 1.24 -3.85 28.81
CA GLN A 154 2.54 -3.30 29.28
C GLN A 154 3.08 -3.96 30.55
N VAL A 155 2.23 -4.72 31.25
CA VAL A 155 2.57 -5.38 32.52
C VAL A 155 2.32 -6.87 32.35
N ALA A 156 3.38 -7.67 32.45
CA ALA A 156 3.22 -9.12 32.48
C ALA A 156 2.54 -9.54 33.78
N LYS A 157 1.50 -10.37 33.65
CA LYS A 157 0.76 -11.04 34.71
C LYS A 157 0.96 -12.56 34.59
N PRO A 158 2.16 -13.09 34.91
CA PRO A 158 2.47 -14.52 34.77
C PRO A 158 1.57 -15.43 35.61
N GLU A 159 0.91 -14.88 36.63
CA GLU A 159 -0.10 -15.55 37.44
C GLU A 159 -1.41 -15.87 36.69
N ILE A 160 -1.62 -15.28 35.51
CA ILE A 160 -2.76 -15.56 34.64
C ILE A 160 -2.30 -16.56 33.58
N PRO A 161 -2.55 -17.87 33.77
CA PRO A 161 -2.13 -18.88 32.83
C PRO A 161 -2.89 -18.75 31.51
N GLY A 162 -2.18 -19.02 30.41
CA GLY A 162 -2.81 -19.29 29.13
C GLY A 162 -3.52 -20.65 29.10
N ALA A 163 -4.20 -20.93 28.00
CA ALA A 163 -4.91 -22.18 27.78
C ALA A 163 -4.97 -22.53 26.30
N ILE A 164 -5.17 -23.82 26.02
CA ILE A 164 -5.57 -24.30 24.70
C ILE A 164 -7.03 -24.74 24.81
N TYR A 165 -7.92 -24.01 24.16
CA TYR A 165 -9.34 -24.34 24.12
C TYR A 165 -9.64 -25.21 22.90
N ARG A 166 -10.53 -26.20 23.08
CA ARG A 166 -11.13 -26.95 21.98
C ARG A 166 -12.60 -26.58 21.89
N ILE A 167 -13.00 -25.96 20.78
CA ILE A 167 -14.36 -25.56 20.51
C ILE A 167 -15.03 -26.64 19.67
N ARG A 168 -16.15 -27.13 20.18
CA ARG A 168 -16.96 -28.18 19.54
C ARG A 168 -18.42 -27.76 19.53
N LYS A 169 -19.18 -28.25 18.56
CA LYS A 169 -20.62 -28.03 18.53
C LYS A 169 -21.30 -28.94 19.55
N ALA A 170 -22.04 -28.35 20.48
CA ALA A 170 -22.82 -29.10 21.45
C ALA A 170 -23.82 -30.03 20.74
N GLY A 171 -23.92 -31.27 21.22
CA GLY A 171 -24.87 -32.26 20.68
C GLY A 171 -24.46 -32.92 19.38
N LEU A 172 -23.32 -32.57 18.77
CA LEU A 172 -22.74 -33.42 17.72
C LEU A 172 -22.19 -34.70 18.36
N PRO A 173 -22.55 -35.89 17.83
CA PRO A 173 -21.92 -37.12 18.28
C PRO A 173 -20.42 -36.99 18.05
N ASN A 174 -19.64 -37.47 19.03
CA ASN A 174 -18.22 -37.70 18.83
C ASN A 174 -18.11 -38.88 17.87
N VAL A 175 -18.24 -38.62 16.56
CA VAL A 175 -18.18 -39.68 15.56
C VAL A 175 -16.76 -40.24 15.64
N GLU A 176 -16.62 -41.53 15.95
CA GLU A 176 -15.37 -42.27 15.75
C GLU A 176 -15.11 -42.33 14.24
N ARG A 177 -14.66 -41.21 13.68
CA ARG A 177 -13.93 -41.19 12.43
C ARG A 177 -12.46 -41.36 12.79
N ASP A 178 -11.70 -41.89 11.85
CA ASP A 178 -10.25 -41.86 11.90
C ASP A 178 -9.79 -40.66 11.06
N PRO A 179 -9.90 -39.41 11.55
CA PRO A 179 -9.64 -38.22 10.75
C PRO A 179 -8.18 -38.09 10.33
N PHE A 180 -7.28 -38.85 10.96
CA PHE A 180 -5.85 -38.91 10.66
C PHE A 180 -5.47 -40.11 9.77
N GLY A 181 -6.42 -41.02 9.48
CA GLY A 181 -6.17 -42.23 8.72
C GLY A 181 -5.25 -43.25 9.40
N LEU A 182 -5.15 -43.27 10.73
CA LEU A 182 -4.28 -44.17 11.51
C LEU A 182 -4.61 -45.67 11.35
N THR A 183 -5.81 -46.01 10.87
CA THR A 183 -6.26 -47.39 10.62
C THR A 183 -5.79 -47.93 9.28
N PHE A 184 -5.36 -47.06 8.35
CA PHE A 184 -4.78 -47.46 7.08
C PHE A 184 -3.27 -47.70 7.25
N ASP A 185 -2.75 -48.79 6.67
CA ASP A 185 -1.33 -49.10 6.67
C ASP A 185 -0.60 -48.26 5.61
N TRP A 186 -0.20 -47.04 6.00
CA TRP A 186 0.51 -46.12 5.11
C TRP A 186 1.92 -46.59 4.74
N ASP A 187 2.54 -47.43 5.57
CA ASP A 187 3.93 -47.87 5.36
C ASP A 187 4.01 -48.92 4.24
N ASN A 188 2.96 -49.72 4.04
CA ASN A 188 2.91 -50.78 3.03
C ASN A 188 1.80 -50.60 1.96
N GLY A 189 1.00 -49.53 2.04
CA GLY A 189 -0.09 -49.29 1.11
C GLY A 189 0.38 -49.13 -0.34
N THR A 190 -0.31 -49.77 -1.27
CA THR A 190 -0.02 -49.64 -2.71
C THR A 190 -0.45 -48.27 -3.25
N ALA A 191 0.13 -47.85 -4.39
CA ALA A 191 -0.26 -46.60 -5.06
C ALA A 191 -1.77 -46.55 -5.33
N GLU A 192 -2.37 -47.66 -5.78
CA GLU A 192 -3.81 -47.78 -6.05
C GLU A 192 -4.66 -47.54 -4.78
N GLU A 193 -4.26 -48.14 -3.65
CA GLU A 193 -4.98 -48.00 -2.38
C GLU A 193 -4.87 -46.58 -1.82
N ILE A 194 -3.69 -45.97 -1.95
CA ILE A 194 -3.45 -44.60 -1.49
C ILE A 194 -4.13 -43.58 -2.41
N ALA A 195 -4.15 -43.80 -3.72
CA ALA A 195 -4.82 -42.94 -4.69
C ALA A 195 -6.32 -42.78 -4.39
N LYS A 196 -6.98 -43.84 -3.92
CA LYS A 196 -8.38 -43.80 -3.44
C LYS A 196 -8.59 -42.82 -2.27
N LYS A 197 -7.53 -42.49 -1.51
CA LYS A 197 -7.57 -41.54 -0.39
C LYS A 197 -7.45 -40.08 -0.83
N LEU A 198 -7.17 -39.79 -2.10
CA LEU A 198 -7.17 -38.43 -2.64
C LEU A 198 -8.56 -37.78 -2.64
N ASP A 199 -9.63 -38.58 -2.51
CA ASP A 199 -11.02 -38.13 -2.40
C ASP A 199 -11.58 -38.21 -0.97
N ASP A 200 -10.73 -38.43 0.04
CA ASP A 200 -11.21 -38.61 1.41
C ASP A 200 -11.84 -37.31 1.97
N PRO A 201 -12.98 -37.36 2.69
CA PRO A 201 -13.56 -36.18 3.32
C PRO A 201 -12.61 -35.44 4.28
N SER A 202 -11.70 -36.17 4.95
CA SER A 202 -10.67 -35.57 5.82
C SER A 202 -9.55 -34.94 5.01
N PHE A 203 -9.35 -33.63 5.18
CA PHE A 203 -8.23 -32.92 4.54
C PHE A 203 -6.87 -33.46 5.00
N ALA A 204 -6.76 -34.00 6.23
CA ALA A 204 -5.52 -34.59 6.72
C ALA A 204 -5.17 -35.89 5.99
N ILE A 205 -6.16 -36.75 5.73
CA ILE A 205 -5.97 -37.97 4.94
C ILE A 205 -5.57 -37.62 3.50
N ARG A 206 -6.27 -36.67 2.87
CA ARG A 206 -5.90 -36.22 1.52
C ARG A 206 -4.48 -35.67 1.47
N ASN A 207 -4.10 -34.84 2.44
CA ASN A 207 -2.74 -34.27 2.55
C ASN A 207 -1.68 -35.35 2.73
N ARG A 208 -1.96 -36.38 3.53
CA ARG A 208 -1.07 -37.53 3.70
C ARG A 208 -0.96 -38.34 2.42
N ALA A 209 -2.09 -38.69 1.79
CA ALA A 209 -2.12 -39.41 0.52
C ALA A 209 -1.31 -38.73 -0.59
N ARG A 210 -1.43 -37.40 -0.74
CA ARG A 210 -0.59 -36.65 -1.69
C ARG A 210 0.89 -36.76 -1.38
N THR A 211 1.26 -36.72 -0.10
CA THR A 211 2.66 -36.86 0.33
C THR A 211 3.18 -38.26 0.05
N GLU A 212 2.45 -39.31 0.43
CA GLU A 212 2.89 -40.69 0.25
C GLU A 212 2.99 -41.07 -1.24
N LEU A 213 2.02 -40.68 -2.07
CA LEU A 213 2.11 -40.92 -3.52
C LEU A 213 3.30 -40.18 -4.14
N ALA A 214 3.57 -38.94 -3.70
CA ALA A 214 4.73 -38.20 -4.17
C ALA A 214 6.06 -38.84 -3.72
N ILE A 215 6.11 -39.46 -2.54
CA ILE A 215 7.26 -40.25 -2.07
C ILE A 215 7.42 -41.52 -2.91
N GLN A 216 6.33 -42.20 -3.26
CA GLN A 216 6.38 -43.41 -4.08
C GLN A 216 6.92 -43.11 -5.50
N GLY A 217 6.59 -41.96 -6.09
CA GLY A 217 7.14 -41.53 -7.37
C GLY A 217 6.49 -42.24 -8.57
N GLU A 218 7.30 -42.78 -9.47
CA GLU A 218 6.86 -43.46 -10.70
C GLU A 218 5.70 -44.47 -10.53
N PRO A 219 5.65 -45.34 -9.50
CA PRO A 219 4.53 -46.25 -9.27
C PRO A 219 3.17 -45.57 -9.07
N ALA A 220 3.13 -44.30 -8.69
CA ALA A 220 1.89 -43.54 -8.54
C ALA A 220 1.36 -42.99 -9.87
N LEU A 221 2.19 -42.89 -10.92
CA LEU A 221 1.81 -42.24 -12.18
C LEU A 221 0.61 -42.90 -12.88
N PRO A 222 0.50 -44.24 -12.99
CA PRO A 222 -0.67 -44.85 -13.63
C PRO A 222 -1.98 -44.52 -12.91
N GLU A 223 -1.95 -44.41 -11.59
CA GLU A 223 -3.13 -44.07 -10.79
C GLU A 223 -3.51 -42.59 -10.96
N LEU A 224 -2.51 -41.70 -10.99
CA LEU A 224 -2.74 -40.27 -11.26
C LEU A 224 -3.21 -40.04 -12.69
N GLU A 225 -2.70 -40.79 -13.67
CA GLU A 225 -3.16 -40.79 -15.05
C GLU A 225 -4.61 -41.24 -15.16
N SER A 226 -4.99 -42.35 -14.52
CA SER A 226 -6.39 -42.82 -14.46
C SER A 226 -7.31 -41.73 -13.88
N ILE A 227 -6.91 -41.10 -12.77
CA ILE A 227 -7.71 -40.07 -12.12
C ILE A 227 -7.94 -38.86 -13.02
N LEU A 228 -6.92 -38.44 -13.79
CA LEU A 228 -7.00 -37.25 -14.65
C LEU A 228 -7.56 -37.53 -16.05
N GLY A 229 -7.37 -38.74 -16.57
CA GLY A 229 -7.70 -39.11 -17.95
C GLY A 229 -9.20 -39.26 -18.22
N GLU A 230 -9.98 -39.65 -17.21
CA GLU A 230 -11.44 -39.83 -17.33
C GLU A 230 -12.20 -38.94 -16.33
N PRO A 231 -12.40 -37.63 -16.63
CA PRO A 231 -12.97 -36.68 -15.67
C PRO A 231 -14.35 -37.02 -15.10
N GLY A 232 -15.11 -37.90 -15.77
CA GLY A 232 -16.42 -38.37 -15.32
C GLY A 232 -16.39 -39.50 -14.28
N GLU A 233 -15.28 -40.23 -14.17
CA GLU A 233 -15.16 -41.39 -13.28
C GLU A 233 -14.67 -41.03 -11.87
N HIS A 234 -13.98 -39.90 -11.74
CA HIS A 234 -13.41 -39.42 -10.49
C HIS A 234 -13.95 -38.05 -10.10
N SER A 235 -14.05 -37.77 -8.80
CA SER A 235 -14.51 -36.48 -8.29
C SER A 235 -13.55 -35.34 -8.68
N VAL A 236 -14.06 -34.11 -8.75
CA VAL A 236 -13.24 -32.90 -8.94
C VAL A 236 -12.16 -32.79 -7.84
N MET A 237 -12.48 -33.20 -6.61
CA MET A 237 -11.54 -33.16 -5.49
C MET A 237 -10.39 -34.14 -5.67
N ALA A 238 -10.66 -35.37 -6.13
CA ALA A 238 -9.64 -36.37 -6.43
C ALA A 238 -8.70 -35.87 -7.53
N ARG A 239 -9.25 -35.34 -8.63
CA ARG A 239 -8.46 -34.80 -9.76
C ARG A 239 -7.58 -33.62 -9.36
N ARG A 240 -8.14 -32.66 -8.61
CA ARG A 240 -7.36 -31.54 -8.06
C ARG A 240 -6.23 -32.02 -7.13
N ASN A 241 -6.50 -33.02 -6.29
CA ASN A 241 -5.46 -33.57 -5.42
C ASN A 241 -4.41 -34.37 -6.19
N ALA A 242 -4.77 -35.04 -7.29
CA ALA A 242 -3.81 -35.68 -8.19
C ALA A 242 -2.85 -34.65 -8.81
N VAL A 243 -3.37 -33.48 -9.24
CA VAL A 243 -2.52 -32.36 -9.70
C VAL A 243 -1.56 -31.88 -8.60
N TRP A 244 -2.05 -31.73 -7.37
CA TRP A 244 -1.19 -31.34 -6.24
C TRP A 244 -0.17 -32.41 -5.84
N THR A 245 -0.47 -33.69 -6.08
CA THR A 245 0.51 -34.78 -5.97
C THR A 245 1.60 -34.61 -7.03
N LEU A 246 1.23 -34.40 -8.30
CA LEU A 246 2.19 -34.17 -9.38
C LEU A 246 3.10 -32.97 -9.11
N ALA A 247 2.57 -31.89 -8.54
CA ALA A 247 3.36 -30.71 -8.15
C ALA A 247 4.42 -30.99 -7.06
N ARG A 248 4.25 -32.05 -6.28
CA ARG A 248 5.17 -32.50 -5.23
C ARG A 248 6.13 -33.58 -5.70
N MET A 249 5.81 -34.27 -6.79
CA MET A 249 6.72 -35.20 -7.44
C MET A 249 7.89 -34.43 -8.05
N ARG A 250 9.03 -35.10 -8.23
CA ARG A 250 10.21 -34.41 -8.79
C ARG A 250 9.90 -33.95 -10.22
N PHE A 251 10.43 -32.77 -10.55
CA PHE A 251 10.11 -31.84 -11.64
C PHE A 251 9.87 -32.41 -13.07
N THR A 252 10.12 -33.68 -13.34
CA THR A 252 10.23 -34.22 -14.71
C THR A 252 9.29 -35.38 -15.03
N GLU A 253 8.51 -35.88 -14.07
CA GLU A 253 7.94 -37.23 -14.22
C GLU A 253 6.67 -37.30 -15.09
N SER A 254 5.90 -36.22 -15.30
CA SER A 254 4.71 -36.24 -16.21
C SER A 254 4.14 -34.85 -16.59
N PRO A 255 4.84 -34.03 -17.41
CA PRO A 255 4.27 -32.79 -17.96
C PRO A 255 2.99 -33.02 -18.78
N ASP A 256 2.88 -34.19 -19.41
CA ASP A 256 1.70 -34.58 -20.18
C ASP A 256 0.44 -34.71 -19.30
N LEU A 257 0.57 -35.12 -18.04
CA LEU A 257 -0.56 -35.16 -17.10
C LEU A 257 -0.99 -33.76 -16.63
N LEU A 258 -0.05 -32.84 -16.45
CA LEU A 258 -0.38 -31.44 -16.18
C LEU A 258 -1.05 -30.78 -17.38
N LEU A 259 -0.64 -31.13 -18.60
CA LEU A 259 -1.31 -30.71 -19.83
C LEU A 259 -2.74 -31.24 -19.91
N THR A 260 -2.98 -32.51 -19.55
CA THR A 260 -4.33 -33.06 -19.42
C THR A 260 -5.15 -32.28 -18.41
N ALA A 261 -4.59 -31.95 -17.24
CA ALA A 261 -5.27 -31.19 -16.20
C ALA A 261 -5.59 -29.74 -16.60
N LEU A 262 -4.80 -29.11 -17.48
CA LEU A 262 -5.13 -27.80 -18.07
C LEU A 262 -6.38 -27.83 -18.96
N ALA A 263 -6.75 -29.01 -19.48
CA ALA A 263 -7.94 -29.23 -20.29
C ALA A 263 -9.13 -29.79 -19.49
N ASP A 264 -9.01 -29.93 -18.16
CA ASP A 264 -10.09 -30.47 -17.32
C ASP A 264 -11.37 -29.64 -17.46
N PRO A 265 -12.57 -30.24 -17.47
CA PRO A 265 -13.83 -29.50 -17.54
C PRO A 265 -14.05 -28.54 -16.36
N ASP A 266 -13.51 -28.86 -15.18
CA ASP A 266 -13.66 -28.04 -13.97
C ASP A 266 -12.54 -26.99 -13.84
N SER A 267 -12.93 -25.72 -13.63
CA SER A 267 -11.97 -24.61 -13.54
C SER A 267 -11.01 -24.73 -12.36
N SER A 268 -11.43 -25.36 -11.26
CA SER A 268 -10.59 -25.51 -10.07
C SER A 268 -9.44 -26.48 -10.29
N VAL A 269 -9.62 -27.49 -11.16
CA VAL A 269 -8.54 -28.40 -11.58
C VAL A 269 -7.58 -27.69 -12.52
N ARG A 270 -8.09 -26.94 -13.50
CA ARG A 270 -7.26 -26.11 -14.39
C ARG A 270 -6.44 -25.08 -13.62
N GLN A 271 -7.02 -24.45 -12.61
CA GLN A 271 -6.33 -23.49 -11.74
C GLN A 271 -5.19 -24.15 -10.95
N ALA A 272 -5.46 -25.32 -10.34
CA ALA A 272 -4.42 -26.09 -9.66
C ALA A 272 -3.31 -26.51 -10.63
N ALA A 273 -3.64 -26.84 -11.89
CA ALA A 273 -2.65 -27.16 -12.92
C ALA A 273 -1.77 -25.96 -13.27
N CYS A 274 -2.35 -24.76 -13.41
CA CYS A 274 -1.58 -23.53 -13.59
C CYS A 274 -0.59 -23.30 -12.44
N HIS A 275 -1.02 -23.44 -11.18
CA HIS A 275 -0.14 -23.29 -10.02
C HIS A 275 0.92 -24.39 -9.94
N ALA A 276 0.58 -25.64 -10.27
CA ALA A 276 1.53 -26.74 -10.34
C ALA A 276 2.63 -26.45 -11.37
N ILE A 277 2.26 -26.01 -12.58
CA ILE A 277 3.22 -25.63 -13.63
C ILE A 277 4.07 -24.46 -13.18
N ALA A 278 3.46 -23.42 -12.60
CA ALA A 278 4.16 -22.27 -12.04
C ALA A 278 5.21 -22.68 -10.99
N ALA A 279 4.88 -23.63 -10.12
CA ALA A 279 5.79 -24.11 -9.08
C ALA A 279 6.91 -25.03 -9.62
N THR A 280 6.68 -25.71 -10.75
CA THR A 280 7.51 -26.83 -11.21
C THR A 280 8.22 -26.62 -12.54
N ARG A 281 8.04 -25.50 -13.26
CA ARG A 281 8.65 -25.33 -14.60
C ARG A 281 9.26 -23.95 -14.82
N ASP A 282 10.50 -23.93 -15.30
CA ASP A 282 11.25 -22.75 -15.78
C ASP A 282 11.90 -23.11 -17.13
N TRP A 283 11.67 -22.33 -18.20
CA TRP A 283 12.27 -22.63 -19.51
C TRP A 283 13.80 -22.54 -19.49
N ARG A 284 14.38 -21.76 -18.57
CA ARG A 284 15.85 -21.63 -18.45
C ARG A 284 16.48 -22.98 -18.12
N THR A 285 15.80 -23.82 -17.35
CA THR A 285 16.24 -25.19 -17.05
C THR A 285 16.27 -26.04 -18.31
N VAL A 286 15.29 -25.89 -19.21
CA VAL A 286 15.23 -26.64 -20.48
C VAL A 286 16.38 -26.30 -21.41
N SER A 287 16.79 -25.03 -21.45
CA SER A 287 17.96 -24.59 -22.23
C SER A 287 19.30 -25.18 -21.75
N ALA A 288 19.34 -25.71 -20.52
CA ALA A 288 20.53 -26.31 -19.93
C ALA A 288 20.65 -27.83 -20.14
N ASN A 289 19.63 -28.48 -20.73
CA ASN A 289 19.60 -29.93 -20.96
C ASN A 289 20.49 -30.34 -22.15
N LEU A 290 20.82 -31.64 -22.23
CA LEU A 290 21.51 -32.22 -23.39
C LEU A 290 20.63 -32.05 -24.66
N PRO A 291 21.21 -31.91 -25.88
CA PRO A 291 20.47 -31.51 -27.07
C PRO A 291 19.22 -32.34 -27.41
N ASP A 292 19.26 -33.65 -27.23
CA ASP A 292 18.10 -34.53 -27.52
C ASP A 292 17.01 -34.46 -26.45
N GLU A 293 17.39 -34.36 -25.18
CA GLU A 293 16.46 -34.15 -24.06
C GLU A 293 15.83 -32.76 -24.12
N ALA A 294 16.62 -31.74 -24.49
CA ALA A 294 16.17 -30.38 -24.70
C ALA A 294 15.10 -30.31 -25.79
N ARG A 295 15.25 -31.03 -26.92
CA ARG A 295 14.25 -31.02 -28.01
C ARG A 295 12.88 -31.52 -27.54
N VAL A 296 12.83 -32.64 -26.83
CA VAL A 296 11.58 -33.22 -26.33
C VAL A 296 10.92 -32.29 -25.31
N GLU A 297 11.73 -31.70 -24.44
CA GLU A 297 11.25 -30.82 -23.39
C GLU A 297 10.79 -29.45 -23.93
N ILE A 298 11.42 -28.94 -24.99
CA ILE A 298 10.97 -27.76 -25.74
C ILE A 298 9.59 -28.00 -26.33
N GLU A 299 9.37 -29.12 -27.02
CA GLU A 299 8.07 -29.45 -27.62
C GLU A 299 6.96 -29.54 -26.56
N ARG A 300 7.25 -30.22 -25.44
CA ARG A 300 6.33 -30.29 -24.30
C ARG A 300 6.00 -28.93 -23.72
N ASN A 301 7.01 -28.09 -23.52
CA ASN A 301 6.80 -26.72 -23.05
C ASN A 301 5.96 -25.90 -24.02
N HIS A 302 6.19 -26.04 -25.33
CA HIS A 302 5.41 -25.33 -26.33
C HIS A 302 3.92 -25.67 -26.21
N ARG A 303 3.57 -26.96 -26.11
CA ARG A 303 2.18 -27.40 -25.92
C ARG A 303 1.56 -26.88 -24.62
N ILE A 304 2.33 -26.84 -23.53
CA ILE A 304 1.87 -26.25 -22.26
C ILE A 304 1.65 -24.75 -22.41
N VAL A 305 2.56 -24.03 -23.06
CA VAL A 305 2.43 -22.59 -23.34
C VAL A 305 1.19 -22.32 -24.20
N GLU A 306 0.92 -23.11 -25.24
CA GLU A 306 -0.29 -23.00 -26.06
C GLU A 306 -1.56 -23.18 -25.22
N ALA A 307 -1.60 -24.21 -24.35
CA ALA A 307 -2.74 -24.45 -23.48
C ALA A 307 -2.96 -23.29 -22.48
N LEU A 308 -1.89 -22.81 -21.84
CA LEU A 308 -1.95 -21.66 -20.92
C LEU A 308 -2.35 -20.37 -21.64
N VAL A 309 -1.88 -20.14 -22.87
CA VAL A 309 -2.32 -19.04 -23.72
C VAL A 309 -3.83 -19.12 -23.98
N GLY A 310 -4.36 -20.32 -24.25
CA GLY A 310 -5.80 -20.55 -24.35
C GLY A 310 -6.55 -20.13 -23.08
N LEU A 311 -6.04 -20.48 -21.89
CA LEU A 311 -6.63 -20.08 -20.61
C LEU A 311 -6.55 -18.56 -20.35
N VAL A 312 -5.43 -17.92 -20.70
CA VAL A 312 -5.31 -16.45 -20.67
C VAL A 312 -6.33 -15.80 -21.60
N GLN A 313 -6.61 -16.39 -22.74
CA GLN A 313 -7.53 -15.80 -23.73
C GLN A 313 -9.00 -16.04 -23.41
N GLN A 314 -9.37 -17.16 -22.77
CA GLN A 314 -10.77 -17.61 -22.67
C GLN A 314 -11.23 -17.88 -21.24
N GLY A 315 -10.32 -17.97 -20.27
CA GLY A 315 -10.64 -18.24 -18.87
C GLY A 315 -11.39 -17.09 -18.19
N ASP A 316 -11.98 -17.39 -17.04
CA ASP A 316 -12.41 -16.37 -16.09
C ASP A 316 -11.20 -15.59 -15.51
N PRO A 317 -11.41 -14.44 -14.86
CA PRO A 317 -10.29 -13.61 -14.38
C PRO A 317 -9.29 -14.34 -13.47
N THR A 318 -9.76 -15.26 -12.62
CA THR A 318 -8.88 -16.08 -11.76
C THR A 318 -7.99 -16.99 -12.61
N LEU A 319 -8.56 -17.73 -13.57
CA LEU A 319 -7.79 -18.57 -14.47
C LEU A 319 -6.85 -17.78 -15.37
N GLN A 320 -7.27 -16.62 -15.87
CA GLN A 320 -6.40 -15.74 -16.66
C GLN A 320 -5.19 -15.32 -15.84
N ARG A 321 -5.37 -14.94 -14.57
CA ARG A 321 -4.29 -14.54 -13.67
C ARG A 321 -3.33 -15.69 -13.38
N THR A 322 -3.84 -16.86 -13.01
CA THR A 322 -2.98 -18.00 -12.66
C THR A 322 -2.26 -18.55 -13.89
N ALA A 323 -2.89 -18.52 -15.06
CA ALA A 323 -2.24 -18.87 -16.32
C ALA A 323 -1.17 -17.84 -16.71
N ALA A 324 -1.41 -16.55 -16.49
CA ALA A 324 -0.40 -15.50 -16.70
C ALA A 324 0.82 -15.69 -15.78
N GLU A 325 0.61 -16.00 -14.49
CA GLU A 325 1.71 -16.36 -13.59
C GLU A 325 2.52 -17.54 -14.13
N ALA A 326 1.84 -18.63 -14.52
CA ALA A 326 2.50 -19.82 -15.07
C ALA A 326 3.33 -19.48 -16.32
N LEU A 327 2.77 -18.72 -17.27
CA LEU A 327 3.48 -18.26 -18.47
C LEU A 327 4.69 -17.39 -18.13
N GLY A 328 4.56 -16.48 -17.16
CA GLY A 328 5.66 -15.63 -16.71
C GLY A 328 6.82 -16.41 -16.09
N ARG A 329 6.52 -17.49 -15.36
CA ARG A 329 7.53 -18.38 -14.77
C ARG A 329 8.16 -19.31 -15.79
N MET A 330 7.36 -19.79 -16.75
CA MET A 330 7.87 -20.52 -17.89
C MET A 330 8.82 -19.64 -18.70
N GLY A 331 8.45 -18.40 -19.03
CA GLY A 331 9.34 -17.44 -19.67
C GLY A 331 9.42 -17.56 -21.20
N ASP A 332 8.46 -18.22 -21.85
CA ASP A 332 8.39 -18.35 -23.31
C ASP A 332 7.83 -17.07 -23.97
N PRO A 333 8.57 -16.42 -24.89
CA PRO A 333 8.11 -15.25 -25.62
C PRO A 333 6.81 -15.40 -26.41
N ALA A 334 6.41 -16.62 -26.80
CA ALA A 334 5.15 -16.86 -27.52
C ALA A 334 3.92 -16.37 -26.74
N ALA A 335 4.03 -16.25 -25.41
CA ALA A 335 2.97 -15.76 -24.53
C ALA A 335 2.73 -14.24 -24.61
N VAL A 336 3.71 -13.45 -25.05
CA VAL A 336 3.72 -11.98 -24.91
C VAL A 336 2.49 -11.32 -25.52
N GLY A 337 2.11 -11.72 -26.74
CA GLY A 337 0.94 -11.15 -27.43
C GLY A 337 -0.37 -11.38 -26.66
N SER A 338 -0.55 -12.56 -26.06
CA SER A 338 -1.74 -12.89 -25.28
C SER A 338 -1.78 -12.18 -23.92
N LEU A 339 -0.61 -12.03 -23.27
CA LEU A 339 -0.47 -11.27 -22.03
C LEU A 339 -0.78 -9.77 -22.24
N LEU A 340 -0.26 -9.17 -23.32
CA LEU A 340 -0.67 -7.83 -23.75
C LEU A 340 -2.16 -7.76 -24.10
N GLY A 341 -2.71 -8.86 -24.64
CA GLY A 341 -4.13 -8.96 -24.97
C GLY A 341 -5.07 -8.77 -23.78
N ILE A 342 -4.71 -9.29 -22.60
CA ILE A 342 -5.57 -9.27 -21.41
C ILE A 342 -5.50 -7.97 -20.60
N THR A 343 -4.40 -7.22 -20.63
CA THR A 343 -4.24 -5.94 -19.90
C THR A 343 -5.19 -4.82 -20.36
N GLY A 344 -5.94 -5.05 -21.45
CA GLY A 344 -6.90 -4.10 -22.00
C GLY A 344 -8.37 -4.54 -21.99
N ARG A 345 -8.72 -5.67 -21.35
CA ARG A 345 -10.09 -6.23 -21.38
C ARG A 345 -11.00 -5.64 -20.30
N ASP A 346 -10.49 -5.50 -19.08
CA ASP A 346 -11.14 -4.84 -17.96
C ASP A 346 -10.10 -3.96 -17.26
N SER A 347 -10.31 -2.64 -17.29
CA SER A 347 -9.37 -1.68 -16.73
C SER A 347 -9.40 -1.64 -15.20
N THR A 348 -10.35 -2.31 -14.54
CA THR A 348 -10.53 -2.24 -13.09
C THR A 348 -9.91 -3.40 -12.32
N ASP A 349 -9.60 -4.52 -12.99
CA ASP A 349 -9.00 -5.69 -12.34
C ASP A 349 -7.48 -5.53 -12.16
N ARG A 350 -7.12 -4.91 -11.04
CA ARG A 350 -5.71 -4.66 -10.68
C ARG A 350 -4.90 -5.95 -10.51
N ALA A 351 -5.51 -7.03 -10.00
CA ALA A 351 -4.82 -8.30 -9.76
C ALA A 351 -4.48 -9.02 -11.07
N LEU A 352 -5.40 -8.99 -12.03
CA LEU A 352 -5.16 -9.54 -13.37
C LEU A 352 -4.10 -8.73 -14.13
N GLU A 353 -4.20 -7.41 -14.09
CA GLU A 353 -3.21 -6.53 -14.70
C GLU A 353 -1.80 -6.77 -14.10
N HIS A 354 -1.72 -6.88 -12.78
CA HIS A 354 -0.46 -7.19 -12.10
C HIS A 354 0.17 -8.47 -12.63
N ALA A 355 -0.59 -9.57 -12.68
CA ALA A 355 -0.06 -10.84 -13.14
C ALA A 355 0.38 -10.80 -14.61
N ALA A 356 -0.39 -10.11 -15.47
CA ALA A 356 -0.03 -9.96 -16.88
C ALA A 356 1.25 -9.15 -17.08
N ILE A 357 1.36 -7.97 -16.46
CA ILE A 357 2.54 -7.11 -16.57
C ILE A 357 3.75 -7.77 -15.93
N TYR A 358 3.59 -8.40 -14.75
CA TYR A 358 4.68 -9.09 -14.10
C TYR A 358 5.16 -10.29 -14.92
N ALA A 359 4.25 -11.04 -15.55
CA ALA A 359 4.63 -12.10 -16.48
C ALA A 359 5.43 -11.58 -17.68
N LEU A 360 5.03 -10.46 -18.28
CA LEU A 360 5.81 -9.79 -19.35
C LEU A 360 7.23 -9.45 -18.88
N ILE A 361 7.36 -8.84 -17.70
CA ILE A 361 8.65 -8.49 -17.09
C ILE A 361 9.52 -9.73 -16.89
N ARG A 362 8.93 -10.85 -16.49
CA ARG A 362 9.62 -12.11 -16.18
C ARG A 362 10.02 -12.92 -17.41
N ILE A 363 9.24 -12.83 -18.49
CA ILE A 363 9.61 -13.31 -19.84
C ILE A 363 10.79 -12.49 -20.37
N GLY A 364 10.73 -11.16 -20.25
CA GLY A 364 11.84 -10.28 -20.59
C GLY A 364 12.09 -10.08 -22.09
N ASP A 365 11.11 -10.40 -22.94
CA ASP A 365 11.18 -10.10 -24.38
C ASP A 365 10.74 -8.65 -24.64
N ALA A 366 11.71 -7.74 -24.67
CA ALA A 366 11.49 -6.32 -24.90
C ALA A 366 10.95 -6.02 -26.30
N GLU A 367 11.37 -6.77 -27.32
CA GLU A 367 10.97 -6.51 -28.71
C GLU A 367 9.49 -6.86 -28.92
N ALA A 368 9.07 -8.04 -28.48
CA ALA A 368 7.68 -8.45 -28.54
C ALA A 368 6.80 -7.53 -27.67
N THR A 369 7.28 -7.13 -26.49
CA THR A 369 6.53 -6.25 -25.58
C THR A 369 6.32 -4.85 -26.16
N ARG A 370 7.31 -4.33 -26.91
CA ARG A 370 7.23 -3.01 -27.57
C ARG A 370 6.08 -2.91 -28.58
N GLN A 371 5.66 -4.03 -29.17
CA GLN A 371 4.50 -4.05 -30.07
C GLN A 371 3.21 -3.56 -29.38
N GLY A 372 3.10 -3.71 -28.05
CA GLY A 372 1.97 -3.22 -27.27
C GLY A 372 1.81 -1.69 -27.28
N LEU A 373 2.89 -0.94 -27.54
CA LEU A 373 2.85 0.53 -27.63
C LEU A 373 2.06 1.03 -28.85
N SER A 374 2.00 0.22 -29.91
CA SER A 374 1.22 0.51 -31.12
C SER A 374 -0.27 0.15 -30.99
N SER A 375 -0.73 -0.29 -29.81
CA SER A 375 -2.13 -0.64 -29.60
C SER A 375 -3.02 0.60 -29.54
N GLU A 376 -4.23 0.50 -30.10
CA GLU A 376 -5.28 1.51 -29.91
C GLU A 376 -5.84 1.53 -28.47
N ASN A 377 -5.52 0.52 -27.65
CA ASN A 377 -6.00 0.42 -26.27
C ASN A 377 -5.00 1.06 -25.29
N PRO A 378 -5.38 2.15 -24.59
CA PRO A 378 -4.49 2.87 -23.67
C PRO A 378 -3.99 2.02 -22.49
N ALA A 379 -4.77 1.05 -22.03
CA ALA A 379 -4.37 0.17 -20.94
C ALA A 379 -3.27 -0.82 -21.40
N ARG A 380 -3.32 -1.27 -22.67
CA ARG A 380 -2.24 -2.09 -23.26
C ARG A 380 -0.97 -1.28 -23.46
N GLN A 381 -1.10 -0.03 -23.92
CA GLN A 381 0.04 0.89 -24.02
C GLN A 381 0.67 1.13 -22.63
N SER A 382 -0.16 1.38 -21.61
CA SER A 382 0.30 1.53 -20.22
C SER A 382 1.04 0.28 -19.75
N ALA A 383 0.46 -0.90 -19.94
CA ALA A 383 1.09 -2.17 -19.57
C ALA A 383 2.44 -2.40 -20.26
N ALA A 384 2.54 -2.08 -21.56
CA ALA A 384 3.78 -2.20 -22.31
C ALA A 384 4.85 -1.21 -21.82
N LEU A 385 4.49 0.05 -21.56
CA LEU A 385 5.40 1.04 -20.96
C LEU A 385 5.93 0.56 -19.61
N ILE A 386 5.04 0.13 -18.72
CA ILE A 386 5.40 -0.37 -17.38
C ILE A 386 6.31 -1.60 -17.48
N ALA A 387 5.97 -2.56 -18.33
CA ALA A 387 6.75 -3.77 -18.48
C ALA A 387 8.17 -3.47 -19.01
N LEU A 388 8.30 -2.65 -20.05
CA LEU A 388 9.59 -2.25 -20.62
C LEU A 388 10.46 -1.48 -19.63
N ASP A 389 9.86 -0.61 -18.82
CA ASP A 389 10.56 0.14 -17.77
C ASP A 389 11.11 -0.78 -16.66
N GLN A 390 10.29 -1.74 -16.24
CA GLN A 390 10.55 -2.56 -15.07
C GLN A 390 11.29 -3.87 -15.39
N MET A 391 11.49 -4.18 -16.67
CA MET A 391 12.37 -5.26 -17.11
C MET A 391 13.83 -5.02 -16.69
N PRO A 392 14.62 -6.09 -16.52
CA PRO A 392 16.06 -5.94 -16.29
C PRO A 392 16.72 -5.06 -17.37
N GLY A 393 17.39 -4.01 -16.94
CA GLY A 393 18.06 -3.04 -17.83
C GLY A 393 17.17 -1.93 -18.38
N SER A 394 15.87 -1.89 -18.04
CA SER A 394 14.92 -0.84 -18.44
C SER A 394 15.00 -0.48 -19.93
N PRO A 395 14.70 -1.42 -20.85
CA PRO A 395 14.74 -1.19 -22.31
C PRO A 395 13.74 -0.15 -22.84
N LEU A 396 12.96 0.52 -21.98
CA LEU A 396 12.08 1.62 -22.37
C LEU A 396 12.91 2.82 -22.85
N GLU A 397 12.60 3.29 -24.06
CA GLU A 397 13.21 4.48 -24.64
C GLU A 397 12.35 5.71 -24.37
N VAL A 398 12.98 6.84 -24.02
CA VAL A 398 12.28 8.11 -23.73
C VAL A 398 11.35 8.53 -24.87
N PHE A 399 11.77 8.36 -26.13
CA PHE A 399 10.97 8.75 -27.30
C PHE A 399 9.68 7.93 -27.47
N SER A 400 9.65 6.71 -26.95
CA SER A 400 8.43 5.90 -26.92
C SER A 400 7.43 6.40 -25.86
N LEU A 401 7.91 7.08 -24.82
CA LEU A 401 7.07 7.58 -23.73
C LEU A 401 6.56 9.02 -23.96
N LEU A 402 7.38 9.89 -24.57
CA LEU A 402 7.05 11.32 -24.75
C LEU A 402 5.65 11.59 -25.34
N PRO A 403 5.16 10.86 -26.37
CA PRO A 403 3.83 11.10 -26.94
C PRO A 403 2.66 10.81 -25.98
N HIS A 404 2.92 10.16 -24.85
CA HIS A 404 1.90 9.78 -23.88
C HIS A 404 1.79 10.79 -22.71
N LEU A 405 2.72 11.75 -22.61
CA LEU A 405 2.72 12.76 -21.55
C LEU A 405 1.51 13.70 -21.60
N ASP A 406 0.94 13.94 -22.78
CA ASP A 406 -0.27 14.74 -22.98
C ASP A 406 -1.47 13.91 -23.47
N SER A 407 -1.45 12.59 -23.23
CA SER A 407 -2.59 11.73 -23.58
C SER A 407 -3.88 12.21 -22.90
N GLU A 408 -4.97 12.25 -23.65
CA GLU A 408 -6.32 12.53 -23.11
C GLU A 408 -6.79 11.40 -22.16
N GLN A 409 -6.19 10.21 -22.27
CA GLN A 409 -6.50 9.07 -21.43
C GLN A 409 -5.74 9.16 -20.11
N SER A 410 -6.44 9.48 -19.02
CA SER A 410 -5.86 9.76 -17.70
C SER A 410 -4.89 8.67 -17.25
N ARG A 411 -5.28 7.39 -17.31
CA ARG A 411 -4.43 6.27 -16.91
C ARG A 411 -3.10 6.21 -17.67
N LEU A 412 -3.14 6.37 -19.00
CA LEU A 412 -1.94 6.30 -19.83
C LEU A 412 -1.03 7.49 -19.57
N ARG A 413 -1.62 8.68 -19.42
CA ARG A 413 -0.90 9.90 -19.03
C ARG A 413 -0.25 9.74 -17.67
N ASP A 414 -1.00 9.31 -16.66
CA ASP A 414 -0.49 9.13 -15.29
C ASP A 414 0.64 8.08 -15.24
N THR A 415 0.53 7.01 -16.05
CA THR A 415 1.60 6.02 -16.24
C THR A 415 2.84 6.68 -16.83
N ALA A 416 2.71 7.45 -17.92
CA ALA A 416 3.83 8.12 -18.55
C ALA A 416 4.50 9.15 -17.60
N LEU A 417 3.71 9.90 -16.83
CA LEU A 417 4.23 10.85 -15.83
C LEU A 417 4.92 10.16 -14.66
N TRP A 418 4.37 9.04 -14.19
CA TRP A 418 4.98 8.25 -13.13
C TRP A 418 6.35 7.70 -13.56
N LEU A 419 6.42 7.10 -14.75
CA LEU A 419 7.65 6.56 -15.32
C LEU A 419 8.67 7.66 -15.61
N ALA A 420 8.29 8.73 -16.32
CA ALA A 420 9.18 9.86 -16.59
C ALA A 420 9.80 10.43 -15.32
N GLY A 421 9.02 10.57 -14.24
CA GLY A 421 9.52 11.07 -12.96
C GLY A 421 10.52 10.15 -12.24
N ARG A 422 10.75 8.92 -12.72
CA ARG A 422 11.72 7.95 -12.19
C ARG A 422 13.02 7.89 -13.01
N HIS A 423 13.09 8.63 -14.12
CA HIS A 423 14.24 8.69 -15.01
C HIS A 423 14.85 10.10 -15.04
N PRO A 424 15.66 10.48 -14.02
CA PRO A 424 16.35 11.78 -13.99
C PRO A 424 17.20 12.06 -15.24
N GLU A 425 17.69 11.02 -15.91
CA GLU A 425 18.49 11.09 -17.14
C GLU A 425 17.69 11.46 -18.40
N TRP A 426 16.36 11.53 -18.32
CA TRP A 426 15.50 11.97 -19.43
C TRP A 426 15.22 13.48 -19.43
N ASP A 427 15.88 14.22 -18.56
CA ASP A 427 15.67 15.65 -18.33
C ASP A 427 15.67 16.50 -19.62
N ALA A 428 16.68 16.34 -20.47
CA ALA A 428 16.81 17.12 -21.70
C ALA A 428 15.69 16.83 -22.70
N ALA A 429 15.29 15.55 -22.83
CA ALA A 429 14.23 15.14 -23.73
C ALA A 429 12.85 15.66 -23.27
N ILE A 430 12.58 15.60 -21.96
CA ILE A 430 11.35 16.13 -21.36
C ILE A 430 11.30 17.66 -21.47
N ALA A 431 12.41 18.35 -21.18
CA ALA A 431 12.49 19.81 -21.32
C ALA A 431 12.26 20.26 -22.77
N ASN A 432 12.85 19.55 -23.75
CA ASN A 432 12.62 19.83 -25.17
C ASN A 432 11.16 19.60 -25.57
N ARG A 433 10.51 18.53 -25.09
CA ARG A 433 9.09 18.30 -25.36
C ARG A 433 8.20 19.44 -24.86
N PHE A 434 8.47 19.95 -23.66
CA PHE A 434 7.74 21.10 -23.13
C PHE A 434 8.05 22.39 -23.89
N HIS A 435 9.28 22.57 -24.39
CA HIS A 435 9.63 23.68 -25.27
C HIS A 435 8.83 23.66 -26.57
N GLU A 436 8.73 22.50 -27.23
CA GLU A 436 7.90 22.31 -28.43
C GLU A 436 6.43 22.67 -28.18
N TRP A 437 5.86 22.23 -27.05
CA TRP A 437 4.48 22.60 -26.69
C TRP A 437 4.29 24.10 -26.45
N LEU A 438 5.32 24.78 -25.93
CA LEU A 438 5.29 26.22 -25.72
C LEU A 438 5.33 26.96 -27.08
N ASP A 439 6.15 26.52 -28.02
CA ASP A 439 6.27 27.08 -29.38
C ASP A 439 4.98 26.89 -30.21
N GLU A 440 4.25 25.79 -29.98
CA GLU A 440 2.93 25.55 -30.58
C GLU A 440 1.85 26.54 -30.10
N GLY A 441 2.12 27.32 -29.05
CA GLY A 441 1.27 28.42 -28.57
C GLY A 441 -0.03 27.99 -27.88
N LYS A 442 -0.22 26.69 -27.60
CA LYS A 442 -1.38 26.14 -26.89
C LYS A 442 -0.98 25.01 -25.95
N LEU A 443 -1.07 25.28 -24.65
CA LEU A 443 -1.01 24.25 -23.62
C LEU A 443 -2.44 23.83 -23.24
N SER A 444 -2.78 22.58 -23.55
CA SER A 444 -4.00 21.95 -23.03
C SER A 444 -3.88 21.73 -21.52
N GLU A 445 -5.00 21.44 -20.86
CA GLU A 445 -5.02 21.07 -19.44
C GLU A 445 -4.11 19.85 -19.16
N ALA A 446 -4.09 18.86 -20.06
CA ALA A 446 -3.21 17.70 -19.96
C ALA A 446 -1.72 18.09 -19.99
N ARG A 447 -1.32 19.02 -20.87
CA ARG A 447 0.07 19.51 -20.96
C ARG A 447 0.46 20.32 -19.71
N PHE A 448 -0.45 21.13 -19.17
CA PHE A 448 -0.23 21.83 -17.90
C PHE A 448 -0.07 20.86 -16.73
N ALA A 449 -0.90 19.81 -16.66
CA ALA A 449 -0.78 18.77 -15.65
C ALA A 449 0.57 18.03 -15.76
N ALA A 450 1.00 17.71 -16.97
CA ALA A 450 2.28 17.07 -17.23
C ALA A 450 3.47 17.93 -16.77
N PHE A 451 3.46 19.21 -17.12
CA PHE A 451 4.46 20.17 -16.66
C PHE A 451 4.48 20.26 -15.13
N SER A 452 3.31 20.42 -14.51
CA SER A 452 3.20 20.55 -13.04
C SER A 452 3.69 19.31 -12.30
N ALA A 453 3.49 18.12 -12.87
CA ALA A 453 3.93 16.85 -12.28
C ALA A 453 5.43 16.58 -12.44
N LEU A 454 6.04 16.99 -13.56
CA LEU A 454 7.43 16.66 -13.90
C LEU A 454 8.42 17.79 -13.64
N ALA A 455 8.09 19.04 -13.99
CA ALA A 455 9.03 20.16 -13.91
C ALA A 455 9.70 20.29 -12.52
N PRO A 456 8.99 20.16 -11.37
CA PRO A 456 9.64 20.23 -10.06
C PRO A 456 10.71 19.17 -9.83
N LYS A 457 10.55 17.96 -10.41
CA LYS A 457 11.48 16.84 -10.25
C LYS A 457 12.77 17.01 -11.04
N PHE A 458 12.71 17.79 -12.13
CA PHE A 458 13.84 18.03 -13.03
C PHE A 458 14.47 19.41 -12.87
N LEU A 459 13.96 20.25 -11.96
CA LEU A 459 14.37 21.65 -11.87
C LEU A 459 15.81 21.87 -11.37
N SER A 460 16.47 20.82 -10.91
CA SER A 460 17.91 20.83 -10.61
C SER A 460 18.77 20.83 -11.88
N THR A 461 18.22 20.54 -13.06
CA THR A 461 18.99 20.44 -14.32
C THR A 461 18.91 21.73 -15.17
N PRO A 462 20.00 22.13 -15.87
CA PRO A 462 20.03 23.36 -16.67
C PRO A 462 18.96 23.46 -17.77
N PRO A 463 18.60 22.38 -18.50
CA PRO A 463 17.53 22.43 -19.50
C PRO A 463 16.18 22.84 -18.90
N MET A 464 15.81 22.25 -17.77
CA MET A 464 14.53 22.55 -17.10
C MET A 464 14.53 23.96 -16.49
N GLN A 465 15.66 24.42 -15.93
CA GLN A 465 15.80 25.79 -15.41
C GLN A 465 15.61 26.84 -16.50
N SER A 466 16.18 26.58 -17.68
CA SER A 466 16.06 27.46 -18.85
C SER A 466 14.62 27.51 -19.35
N LEU A 467 13.94 26.37 -19.44
CA LEU A 467 12.53 26.27 -19.82
C LEU A 467 11.62 27.02 -18.82
N VAL A 468 11.81 26.82 -17.51
CA VAL A 468 11.05 27.57 -16.49
C VAL A 468 11.29 29.08 -16.63
N GLY A 469 12.51 29.49 -17.00
CA GLY A 469 12.79 30.88 -17.36
C GLY A 469 11.92 31.39 -18.51
N GLN A 470 11.67 30.59 -19.54
CA GLN A 470 10.78 30.94 -20.64
C GLN A 470 9.32 31.04 -20.19
N PHE A 471 8.85 30.13 -19.33
CA PHE A 471 7.52 30.18 -18.73
C PHE A 471 7.31 31.49 -17.95
N LEU A 472 8.33 31.88 -17.17
CA LEU A 472 8.34 33.12 -16.39
C LEU A 472 8.42 34.39 -17.27
N ALA A 473 9.08 34.30 -18.42
CA ALA A 473 9.19 35.39 -19.40
C ALA A 473 7.95 35.52 -20.30
N SER A 474 7.11 34.49 -20.40
CA SER A 474 5.89 34.48 -21.24
C SER A 474 4.95 35.62 -20.88
N PRO A 475 4.26 36.26 -21.84
CA PRO A 475 3.22 37.25 -21.52
C PRO A 475 1.97 36.63 -20.85
N ASP A 476 1.79 35.31 -20.92
CA ASP A 476 0.65 34.61 -20.33
C ASP A 476 0.82 34.44 -18.81
N ALA A 477 -0.14 34.96 -18.04
CA ALA A 477 -0.14 34.87 -16.59
C ALA A 477 -0.25 33.42 -16.08
N ALA A 478 -0.94 32.53 -16.78
CA ALA A 478 -1.04 31.12 -16.41
C ALA A 478 0.32 30.42 -16.52
N LEU A 479 1.08 30.73 -17.57
CA LEU A 479 2.45 30.23 -17.77
C LEU A 479 3.41 30.73 -16.69
N LYS A 480 3.37 32.03 -16.37
CA LYS A 480 4.17 32.58 -15.26
C LYS A 480 3.86 31.90 -13.94
N ARG A 481 2.56 31.71 -13.66
CA ARG A 481 2.08 31.05 -12.45
C ARG A 481 2.62 29.62 -12.35
N ALA A 482 2.48 28.84 -13.41
CA ALA A 482 3.00 27.47 -13.46
C ALA A 482 4.53 27.44 -13.23
N GLY A 483 5.28 28.40 -13.79
CA GLY A 483 6.71 28.52 -13.56
C GLY A 483 7.06 28.77 -12.09
N PHE A 484 6.34 29.67 -11.41
CA PHE A 484 6.54 29.90 -9.97
C PHE A 484 6.15 28.69 -9.12
N GLU A 485 5.01 28.07 -9.41
CA GLU A 485 4.54 26.87 -8.69
C GLU A 485 5.53 25.70 -8.85
N ALA A 486 6.13 25.54 -10.04
CA ALA A 486 7.17 24.54 -10.26
C ALA A 486 8.42 24.78 -9.39
N ILE A 487 8.85 26.04 -9.26
CA ILE A 487 9.97 26.43 -8.37
C ILE A 487 9.60 26.17 -6.90
N ALA A 488 8.37 26.50 -6.49
CA ALA A 488 7.90 26.32 -5.12
C ALA A 488 7.78 24.84 -4.70
N ALA A 489 7.51 23.95 -5.66
CA ALA A 489 7.40 22.50 -5.43
C ALA A 489 8.73 21.75 -5.55
N ALA A 490 9.78 22.37 -6.08
CA ALA A 490 11.07 21.72 -6.31
C ALA A 490 11.98 21.69 -5.07
N ASP A 491 12.91 20.75 -5.07
CA ASP A 491 14.11 20.81 -4.23
C ASP A 491 15.26 21.38 -5.06
N LEU A 492 15.70 22.59 -4.74
CA LEU A 492 16.56 23.40 -5.59
C LEU A 492 17.95 23.61 -5.00
N PRO A 493 19.01 23.45 -5.79
CA PRO A 493 20.36 23.78 -5.35
C PRO A 493 20.61 25.30 -5.26
N GLY A 494 19.81 26.13 -5.94
CA GLY A 494 19.94 27.58 -5.92
C GLY A 494 19.03 28.32 -6.92
N PHE A 495 19.14 29.65 -6.94
CA PHE A 495 18.40 30.54 -7.84
C PHE A 495 19.07 30.65 -9.21
N HIS A 496 18.29 30.51 -10.29
CA HIS A 496 18.78 30.71 -11.64
C HIS A 496 18.56 32.15 -12.12
N GLU A 497 19.60 32.76 -12.70
CA GLU A 497 19.62 34.19 -13.01
C GLU A 497 18.52 34.64 -13.99
N SER A 498 18.15 33.79 -14.95
CA SER A 498 17.09 34.12 -15.93
C SER A 498 15.72 34.37 -15.30
N TRP A 499 15.51 33.93 -14.06
CA TRP A 499 14.23 34.12 -13.37
C TRP A 499 14.10 35.52 -12.76
N ARG A 500 15.23 36.24 -12.57
CA ARG A 500 15.31 37.48 -11.78
C ARG A 500 14.29 38.53 -12.19
N GLU A 501 14.15 38.79 -13.48
CA GLU A 501 13.23 39.81 -13.99
C GLU A 501 11.77 39.50 -13.67
N ALA A 502 11.36 38.23 -13.80
CA ALA A 502 9.99 37.81 -13.52
C ALA A 502 9.65 37.91 -12.02
N PHE A 503 10.57 37.50 -11.13
CA PHE A 503 10.42 37.71 -9.69
C PHE A 503 10.37 39.19 -9.35
N ALA A 504 11.25 40.02 -9.94
CA ALA A 504 11.23 41.46 -9.72
C ALA A 504 9.90 42.10 -10.15
N ALA A 505 9.37 41.69 -11.31
CA ALA A 505 8.08 42.15 -11.83
C ALA A 505 6.90 41.73 -10.94
N ALA A 506 6.85 40.47 -10.51
CA ALA A 506 5.81 39.97 -9.61
C ALA A 506 5.83 40.69 -8.25
N LEU A 507 7.02 40.99 -7.71
CA LEU A 507 7.17 41.73 -6.46
C LEU A 507 6.99 43.26 -6.63
N ASN A 508 6.96 43.80 -7.86
CA ASN A 508 6.60 45.20 -8.14
C ASN A 508 5.11 45.46 -7.92
N ASP A 509 4.28 44.47 -8.17
CA ASP A 509 2.84 44.55 -7.92
C ASP A 509 2.44 43.47 -6.89
N PRO A 510 2.63 43.73 -5.58
CA PRO A 510 2.33 42.75 -4.53
C PRO A 510 0.85 42.37 -4.44
N LYS A 511 -0.04 43.08 -5.14
CA LYS A 511 -1.49 42.80 -5.21
C LYS A 511 -1.86 41.91 -6.40
N SER A 512 -0.96 41.74 -7.37
CA SER A 512 -1.14 40.83 -8.50
C SER A 512 -1.28 39.38 -8.04
N ASP A 513 -2.09 38.58 -8.74
CA ASP A 513 -2.24 37.15 -8.45
C ASP A 513 -0.92 36.38 -8.50
N LEU A 514 0.08 36.87 -9.25
CA LEU A 514 1.40 36.24 -9.40
C LEU A 514 2.35 36.46 -8.23
N ALA A 515 2.14 37.49 -7.39
CA ALA A 515 3.10 37.80 -6.33
C ALA A 515 3.15 36.73 -5.22
N GLY A 516 2.06 36.00 -4.99
CA GLY A 516 1.96 34.94 -3.98
C GLY A 516 2.78 33.71 -4.38
N PRO A 517 2.50 33.12 -5.56
CA PRO A 517 3.34 32.06 -6.13
C PRO A 517 4.82 32.46 -6.19
N ALA A 518 5.15 33.70 -6.58
CA ALA A 518 6.53 34.17 -6.60
C ALA A 518 7.17 34.21 -5.19
N MET A 519 6.45 34.65 -4.16
CA MET A 519 6.96 34.62 -2.78
C MET A 519 7.13 33.19 -2.27
N GLU A 520 6.19 32.30 -2.56
CA GLU A 520 6.31 30.88 -2.21
C GLU A 520 7.53 30.23 -2.89
N ALA A 521 7.73 30.50 -4.17
CA ALA A 521 8.88 30.05 -4.93
C ALA A 521 10.21 30.53 -4.32
N LEU A 522 10.31 31.79 -3.87
CA LEU A 522 11.52 32.31 -3.22
C LEU A 522 11.90 31.55 -1.94
N THR A 523 10.94 30.93 -1.24
CA THR A 523 11.24 30.11 -0.05
C THR A 523 12.14 28.91 -0.36
N LYS A 524 12.18 28.47 -1.63
CA LYS A 524 12.97 27.31 -2.09
C LYS A 524 14.33 27.69 -2.69
N THR A 525 14.55 28.94 -3.07
CA THR A 525 15.73 29.33 -3.85
C THR A 525 16.89 29.85 -3.01
N GLY A 526 16.61 30.32 -1.79
CA GLY A 526 17.60 30.95 -0.91
C GLY A 526 18.15 32.30 -1.43
N GLU A 527 17.52 32.89 -2.44
CA GLU A 527 17.91 34.18 -3.02
C GLU A 527 17.56 35.33 -2.08
N LYS A 528 18.56 36.17 -1.79
CA LYS A 528 18.45 37.29 -0.83
C LYS A 528 18.42 38.65 -1.47
N SER A 529 18.69 38.75 -2.77
CA SER A 529 18.64 40.03 -3.49
C SER A 529 17.27 40.71 -3.39
N PHE A 530 16.22 39.94 -3.09
CA PHE A 530 14.85 40.44 -2.93
C PHE A 530 14.48 40.81 -1.49
N ASP A 531 15.35 40.60 -0.49
CA ASP A 531 15.04 40.76 0.93
C ASP A 531 14.53 42.18 1.27
N GLU A 532 15.21 43.24 0.80
CA GLU A 532 14.76 44.62 1.07
C GLU A 532 13.37 44.90 0.47
N ARG A 533 13.08 44.29 -0.68
CA ARG A 533 11.79 44.42 -1.35
C ARG A 533 10.70 43.65 -0.62
N LEU A 534 10.98 42.40 -0.22
CA LEU A 534 10.08 41.58 0.58
C LEU A 534 9.79 42.23 1.94
N LYS A 535 10.79 42.86 2.55
CA LYS A 535 10.64 43.65 3.77
C LYS A 535 9.75 44.88 3.56
N ALA A 536 9.88 45.58 2.44
CA ALA A 536 8.98 46.67 2.10
C ALA A 536 7.53 46.18 1.96
N ILE A 537 7.31 45.07 1.24
CA ILE A 537 5.99 44.44 1.09
C ILE A 537 5.41 44.02 2.44
N ALA A 538 6.20 43.37 3.30
CA ALA A 538 5.76 42.93 4.63
C ALA A 538 5.30 44.11 5.52
N ASN A 539 5.91 45.28 5.36
CA ASN A 539 5.60 46.48 6.15
C ASN A 539 4.54 47.40 5.52
N ASP A 540 4.13 47.16 4.27
CA ASP A 540 3.10 47.96 3.60
C ASP A 540 1.69 47.49 4.01
N GLU A 541 1.01 48.29 4.83
CA GLU A 541 -0.34 48.00 5.31
C GLU A 541 -1.41 47.99 4.21
N SER A 542 -1.12 48.55 3.03
CA SER A 542 -2.03 48.50 1.89
C SER A 542 -2.01 47.15 1.15
N VAL A 543 -1.02 46.30 1.43
CA VAL A 543 -0.89 44.96 0.86
C VAL A 543 -1.73 43.95 1.65
N PRO A 544 -2.45 43.02 0.99
CA PRO A 544 -3.22 42.00 1.69
C PRO A 544 -2.40 41.22 2.73
N PRO A 545 -2.96 40.94 3.92
CA PRO A 545 -2.21 40.31 5.03
C PRO A 545 -1.48 39.02 4.65
N LEU A 546 -2.13 38.12 3.89
CA LEU A 546 -1.50 36.87 3.41
C LEU A 546 -0.23 37.11 2.57
N ARG A 547 -0.21 38.15 1.72
CA ARG A 547 0.97 38.48 0.89
C ARG A 547 2.11 39.03 1.74
N ARG A 548 1.79 39.83 2.76
CA ARG A 548 2.78 40.32 3.73
C ARG A 548 3.43 39.16 4.50
N VAL A 549 2.64 38.14 4.83
CA VAL A 549 3.10 36.91 5.49
C VAL A 549 3.99 36.05 4.59
N LEU A 550 3.57 35.81 3.34
CA LEU A 550 4.40 35.10 2.37
C LEU A 550 5.74 35.81 2.14
N ALA A 551 5.76 37.14 2.12
CA ALA A 551 7.00 37.91 2.02
C ALA A 551 7.92 37.70 3.24
N LEU A 552 7.37 37.67 4.46
CA LEU A 552 8.12 37.33 5.66
C LEU A 552 8.68 35.91 5.60
N ARG A 553 7.88 34.94 5.12
CA ARG A 553 8.30 33.55 4.97
C ARG A 553 9.43 33.39 3.95
N ALA A 554 9.38 34.10 2.82
CA ALA A 554 10.43 34.09 1.81
C ALA A 554 11.79 34.57 2.35
N MET A 555 11.79 35.53 3.29
CA MET A 555 13.01 35.99 3.97
C MET A 555 13.42 35.12 5.16
N ALA A 556 12.50 34.31 5.69
CA ALA A 556 12.71 33.59 6.94
C ALA A 556 13.62 32.37 6.73
N LYS A 557 14.70 32.30 7.51
CA LYS A 557 15.37 31.02 7.77
C LYS A 557 14.56 30.24 8.80
N PRO A 558 14.63 28.89 8.79
CA PRO A 558 14.31 28.11 9.97
C PRO A 558 15.04 28.73 11.18
N ASP A 559 14.30 29.04 12.24
CA ASP A 559 14.81 29.62 13.51
C ASP A 559 15.28 31.08 13.46
N ALA A 560 14.88 31.85 12.43
CA ALA A 560 15.11 33.30 12.41
C ALA A 560 14.38 34.01 13.56
N ALA A 561 15.04 35.01 14.15
CA ALA A 561 14.44 35.88 15.15
C ALA A 561 13.38 36.78 14.50
N LEU A 562 12.17 36.78 15.04
CA LEU A 562 11.06 37.56 14.50
C LEU A 562 11.04 38.97 15.12
N GLY A 563 11.08 40.01 14.30
CA GLY A 563 10.94 41.39 14.78
C GLY A 563 9.52 41.69 15.30
N GLN A 564 9.35 42.71 16.13
CA GLN A 564 8.06 43.03 16.77
C GLN A 564 6.93 43.31 15.76
N ALA A 565 7.18 44.13 14.73
CA ALA A 565 6.15 44.44 13.72
C ALA A 565 5.67 43.21 12.94
N ALA A 566 6.57 42.27 12.63
CA ALA A 566 6.23 41.01 11.96
C ALA A 566 5.46 40.08 12.91
N PHE A 567 5.83 40.06 14.19
CA PHE A 567 5.10 39.35 15.23
C PHE A 567 3.67 39.87 15.38
N ASP A 568 3.48 41.19 15.47
CA ASP A 568 2.17 41.81 15.65
C ASP A 568 1.24 41.53 14.45
N LEU A 569 1.78 41.53 13.22
CA LEU A 569 1.05 41.14 12.02
C LEU A 569 0.58 39.68 12.09
N LEU A 570 1.50 38.74 12.33
CA LEU A 570 1.18 37.31 12.41
C LEU A 570 0.21 37.03 13.57
N LYS A 571 0.38 37.71 14.71
CA LYS A 571 -0.51 37.65 15.86
C LYS A 571 -1.92 38.10 15.51
N GLY A 572 -2.06 39.21 14.78
CA GLY A 572 -3.35 39.69 14.30
C GLY A 572 -4.04 38.67 13.39
N MET A 573 -3.27 38.05 12.49
CA MET A 573 -3.77 37.05 11.53
C MET A 573 -4.07 35.68 12.14
N ALA A 574 -3.35 35.28 13.18
CA ALA A 574 -3.64 34.07 13.94
C ALA A 574 -4.89 34.23 14.83
N GLY A 575 -5.38 35.46 15.01
CA GLY A 575 -6.60 35.76 15.74
C GLY A 575 -7.87 35.28 15.06
N SER A 576 -8.97 35.19 15.81
CA SER A 576 -10.24 34.60 15.36
C SER A 576 -10.99 35.40 14.27
N ALA A 577 -10.53 36.61 13.93
CA ALA A 577 -11.18 37.48 12.95
C ALA A 577 -10.71 37.25 11.50
N SER A 578 -9.63 36.48 11.29
CA SER A 578 -9.05 36.19 9.97
C SER A 578 -9.63 34.93 9.33
N SER A 579 -9.41 34.73 8.03
CA SER A 579 -9.85 33.52 7.33
C SER A 579 -9.11 32.26 7.84
N PRO A 580 -9.69 31.05 7.69
CA PRO A 580 -9.04 29.82 8.15
C PRO A 580 -7.64 29.58 7.59
N LEU A 581 -7.40 29.89 6.31
CA LEU A 581 -6.09 29.75 5.65
C LEU A 581 -5.06 30.74 6.23
N GLU A 582 -5.45 31.99 6.45
CA GLU A 582 -4.58 33.00 7.05
C GLU A 582 -4.17 32.65 8.48
N ARG A 583 -5.12 32.12 9.27
CA ARG A 583 -4.83 31.66 10.64
C ARG A 583 -3.85 30.50 10.64
N LEU A 584 -4.02 29.54 9.73
CA LEU A 584 -3.17 28.36 9.64
C LEU A 584 -1.73 28.77 9.28
N GLU A 585 -1.54 29.56 8.21
CA GLU A 585 -0.23 30.05 7.79
C GLU A 585 0.45 30.89 8.87
N ALA A 586 -0.28 31.81 9.51
CA ALA A 586 0.26 32.62 10.59
C ALA A 586 0.69 31.77 11.79
N SER A 587 -0.10 30.75 12.14
CA SER A 587 0.21 29.84 13.25
C SER A 587 1.43 28.97 12.96
N GLN A 588 1.61 28.51 11.72
CA GLN A 588 2.80 27.77 11.31
C GLN A 588 4.07 28.63 11.45
N LEU A 589 4.03 29.88 10.99
CA LEU A 589 5.18 30.78 11.07
C LEU A 589 5.51 31.21 12.49
N LEU A 590 4.50 31.53 13.30
CA LEU A 590 4.69 31.82 14.73
C LEU A 590 5.28 30.61 15.46
N GLY A 591 4.80 29.39 15.14
CA GLY A 591 5.28 28.13 15.70
C GLY A 591 6.75 27.81 15.36
N ALA A 592 7.19 28.17 14.16
CA ALA A 592 8.55 27.89 13.67
C ALA A 592 9.58 28.99 14.00
N ALA A 593 9.14 30.22 14.27
CA ALA A 593 10.01 31.37 14.51
C ALA A 593 10.74 31.31 15.86
N ARG A 594 11.90 31.96 15.96
CA ARG A 594 12.56 32.21 17.25
C ARG A 594 11.98 33.49 17.87
N LEU A 595 11.15 33.31 18.89
CA LEU A 595 10.50 34.41 19.60
C LEU A 595 11.25 34.75 20.89
N ASN A 596 11.27 36.03 21.26
CA ASN A 596 11.79 36.46 22.55
C ASN A 596 10.76 36.21 23.68
N ALA A 597 11.18 36.36 24.94
CA ALA A 597 10.31 36.08 26.09
C ALA A 597 9.02 36.91 26.10
N ALA A 598 9.08 38.19 25.71
CA ALA A 598 7.90 39.05 25.65
C ALA A 598 6.91 38.58 24.57
N GLN A 599 7.41 38.27 23.37
CA GLN A 599 6.61 37.72 22.28
C GLN A 599 5.98 36.37 22.63
N LEU A 600 6.71 35.50 23.35
CA LEU A 600 6.17 34.21 23.80
C LEU A 600 5.05 34.38 24.83
N VAL A 601 5.15 35.36 25.74
CA VAL A 601 4.07 35.69 26.68
C VAL A 601 2.83 36.19 25.92
N GLU A 602 3.01 37.04 24.90
CA GLU A 602 1.89 37.49 24.06
C GLU A 602 1.27 36.37 23.23
N LEU A 603 2.10 35.47 22.68
CA LEU A 603 1.66 34.29 21.93
C LEU A 603 0.87 33.33 22.84
N ALA A 604 1.28 33.18 24.10
CA ALA A 604 0.56 32.37 25.08
C ALA A 604 -0.88 32.86 25.24
N GLY A 605 -1.10 34.18 25.25
CA GLY A 605 -2.43 34.78 25.26
C GLY A 605 -3.29 34.39 24.05
N LEU A 606 -2.70 34.26 22.85
CA LEU A 606 -3.42 33.85 21.64
C LEU A 606 -3.88 32.40 21.67
N THR A 607 -3.18 31.53 22.41
CA THR A 607 -3.57 30.11 22.50
C THR A 607 -4.96 29.92 23.08
N LYS A 608 -5.45 30.88 23.89
CA LYS A 608 -6.82 30.89 24.44
C LYS A 608 -7.90 30.85 23.35
N ASP A 609 -7.66 31.47 22.20
CA ASP A 609 -8.62 31.52 21.10
C ASP A 609 -8.28 30.57 19.94
N ALA A 610 -7.14 29.86 20.03
CA ALA A 610 -6.68 28.94 19.00
C ALA A 610 -7.62 27.73 18.84
N GLY A 611 -7.96 27.41 17.59
CA GLY A 611 -8.78 26.24 17.26
C GLY A 611 -7.96 24.93 17.27
N PRO A 612 -8.62 23.79 17.00
CA PRO A 612 -7.99 22.47 17.02
C PRO A 612 -6.80 22.32 16.05
N MET A 613 -6.84 23.01 14.91
CA MET A 613 -5.77 22.95 13.89
C MET A 613 -4.62 23.92 14.19
N ASP A 614 -4.93 25.06 14.82
CA ASP A 614 -3.96 26.15 15.07
C ASP A 614 -3.13 25.86 16.33
N LEU A 615 -3.77 25.34 17.38
CA LEU A 615 -3.15 25.14 18.69
C LEU A 615 -1.87 24.26 18.62
N PRO A 616 -1.87 23.08 17.97
CA PRO A 616 -0.67 22.26 17.88
C PRO A 616 0.50 22.95 17.16
N LEU A 617 0.21 23.84 16.21
CA LEU A 617 1.22 24.60 15.48
C LEU A 617 1.85 25.68 16.36
N LEU A 618 1.02 26.44 17.08
CA LEU A 618 1.47 27.48 18.01
C LEU A 618 2.29 26.91 19.17
N LEU A 619 1.92 25.73 19.67
CA LEU A 619 2.64 25.07 20.78
C LEU A 619 4.11 24.79 20.47
N LYS A 620 4.47 24.59 19.19
CA LYS A 620 5.87 24.37 18.78
C LYS A 620 6.81 25.51 19.16
N ALA A 621 6.33 26.75 19.19
CA ALA A 621 7.13 27.91 19.59
C ALA A 621 7.64 27.80 21.04
N PHE A 622 6.92 27.08 21.89
CA PHE A 622 7.23 26.94 23.32
C PHE A 622 8.17 25.79 23.63
N GLU A 623 8.40 24.85 22.70
CA GLU A 623 9.29 23.70 22.89
C GLU A 623 10.75 24.10 23.16
N ARG A 624 11.12 25.32 22.74
CA ARG A 624 12.50 25.84 22.75
C ARG A 624 12.84 26.73 23.94
N THR A 625 11.86 27.07 24.79
CA THR A 625 12.07 27.93 25.96
C THR A 625 12.02 27.12 27.25
N ARG A 626 12.71 27.62 28.27
CA ARG A 626 12.68 27.10 29.65
C ARG A 626 12.31 28.20 30.65
N ASP A 627 11.88 29.36 30.15
CA ASP A 627 11.55 30.52 30.97
C ASP A 627 10.27 30.28 31.78
N ALA A 628 10.37 30.47 33.10
CA ALA A 628 9.27 30.20 34.03
C ALA A 628 8.08 31.16 33.84
N GLY A 629 8.34 32.41 33.46
CA GLY A 629 7.30 33.42 33.22
C GLY A 629 6.50 33.10 31.96
N VAL A 630 7.18 32.70 30.88
CA VAL A 630 6.54 32.22 29.65
C VAL A 630 5.72 30.95 29.91
N GLY A 631 6.31 29.97 30.60
CA GLY A 631 5.62 28.72 30.93
C GLY A 631 4.36 28.96 31.78
N LYS A 632 4.41 29.89 32.74
CA LYS A 632 3.25 30.30 33.53
C LYS A 632 2.16 30.95 32.67
N ALA A 633 2.52 31.91 31.82
CA ALA A 633 1.56 32.56 30.92
C ALA A 633 0.86 31.56 30.00
N LEU A 634 1.59 30.56 29.49
CA LEU A 634 1.02 29.48 28.68
C LEU A 634 0.11 28.56 29.51
N ALA A 635 0.52 28.18 30.72
CA ALA A 635 -0.28 27.35 31.62
C ALA A 635 -1.61 28.02 32.00
N ASP A 636 -1.61 29.36 32.16
CA ASP A 636 -2.81 30.12 32.50
C ASP A 636 -3.78 30.24 31.31
N ALA A 637 -3.27 30.32 30.08
CA ALA A 637 -4.09 30.53 28.88
C ALA A 637 -4.69 29.22 28.30
N LEU A 638 -3.91 28.14 28.29
CA LEU A 638 -4.27 26.88 27.64
C LEU A 638 -5.57 26.22 28.12
N PRO A 639 -5.91 26.19 29.42
CA PRO A 639 -7.15 25.56 29.89
C PRO A 639 -8.40 26.20 29.28
N SER A 640 -8.31 27.46 28.88
CA SER A 640 -9.39 28.21 28.22
C SER A 640 -9.36 28.12 26.69
N SER A 641 -8.41 27.38 26.11
CA SER A 641 -8.25 27.27 24.65
C SER A 641 -9.42 26.54 23.99
N LYS A 642 -9.97 27.12 22.91
CA LYS A 642 -11.03 26.47 22.11
C LYS A 642 -10.59 25.13 21.51
N GLY A 643 -9.30 24.98 21.24
CA GLY A 643 -8.68 23.76 20.72
C GLY A 643 -8.23 22.75 21.78
N ILE A 644 -8.26 23.10 23.08
CA ILE A 644 -7.63 22.28 24.14
C ILE A 644 -8.18 20.86 24.19
N GLY A 645 -9.48 20.69 23.92
CA GLY A 645 -10.14 19.38 23.95
C GLY A 645 -9.61 18.36 22.95
N ASN A 646 -8.89 18.81 21.92
CA ASN A 646 -8.24 17.97 20.91
C ASN A 646 -6.72 17.87 21.09
N ALA A 647 -6.15 18.51 22.13
CA ALA A 647 -4.73 18.45 22.40
C ALA A 647 -4.33 17.06 22.91
N ASN A 648 -3.14 16.58 22.50
CA ASN A 648 -2.61 15.31 22.97
C ASN A 648 -2.07 15.47 24.41
N PRO A 649 -2.65 14.79 25.42
CA PRO A 649 -2.23 14.95 26.82
C PRO A 649 -0.76 14.58 27.04
N THR A 650 -0.23 13.59 26.30
CA THR A 650 1.16 13.15 26.42
C THR A 650 2.14 14.19 25.89
N GLU A 651 1.83 14.81 24.74
CA GLU A 651 2.67 15.87 24.16
C GLU A 651 2.62 17.13 25.01
N LEU A 652 1.44 17.47 25.55
CA LEU A 652 1.29 18.60 26.45
C LEU A 652 2.06 18.41 27.75
N ALA A 653 1.99 17.23 28.37
CA ALA A 653 2.79 16.89 29.54
C ALA A 653 4.30 17.00 29.24
N ARG A 654 4.74 16.47 28.09
CA ARG A 654 6.14 16.56 27.66
C ARG A 654 6.60 18.00 27.50
N LEU A 655 5.77 18.85 26.88
CA LEU A 655 6.04 20.28 26.74
C LEU A 655 6.20 20.94 28.11
N PHE A 656 5.36 20.62 29.09
CA PHE A 656 5.42 21.28 30.39
C PHE A 656 6.49 20.76 31.35
N ASN A 657 6.91 19.50 31.19
CA ASN A 657 7.99 18.90 31.98
C ASN A 657 9.35 19.58 31.79
N GLN A 658 9.48 20.40 30.76
CA GLN A 658 10.70 21.17 30.51
C GLN A 658 10.77 22.47 31.33
N PHE A 659 9.66 22.95 31.89
CA PHE A 659 9.61 24.12 32.77
C PHE A 659 9.82 23.72 34.23
N PRO A 660 10.07 24.68 35.15
CA PRO A 660 10.17 24.37 36.58
C PRO A 660 8.93 23.64 37.11
N PRO A 661 9.08 22.76 38.14
CA PRO A 661 7.98 21.93 38.66
C PRO A 661 6.74 22.71 39.08
N GLU A 662 6.93 23.94 39.57
CA GLU A 662 5.85 24.85 39.97
C GLU A 662 4.94 25.24 38.80
N VAL A 663 5.51 25.39 37.59
CA VAL A 663 4.77 25.72 36.37
C VAL A 663 4.10 24.47 35.80
N ALA A 664 4.80 23.33 35.80
CA ALA A 664 4.22 22.05 35.38
C ALA A 664 3.01 21.65 36.25
N ALA A 665 3.03 21.99 37.55
CA ALA A 665 1.92 21.76 38.45
C ALA A 665 0.65 22.55 38.08
N LEU A 666 0.77 23.72 37.44
CA LEU A 666 -0.37 24.55 37.03
C LEU A 666 -1.20 23.90 35.91
N ILE A 667 -0.57 23.20 34.97
CA ILE A 667 -1.27 22.57 33.83
C ILE A 667 -1.72 21.14 34.12
N LYS A 668 -1.17 20.50 35.16
CA LYS A 668 -1.45 19.10 35.50
C LYS A 668 -2.95 18.76 35.56
N PRO A 669 -3.83 19.56 36.19
CA PRO A 669 -5.26 19.28 36.19
C PRO A 669 -5.87 19.20 34.79
N THR A 670 -5.43 20.07 33.86
CA THR A 670 -5.87 20.08 32.46
C THR A 670 -5.40 18.83 31.72
N VAL A 671 -4.15 18.42 31.93
CA VAL A 671 -3.60 17.18 31.34
C VAL A 671 -4.38 15.96 31.84
N ASP A 672 -4.62 15.87 33.15
CA ASP A 672 -5.36 14.76 33.77
C ASP A 672 -6.81 14.72 33.26
N GLN A 673 -7.46 15.88 33.09
CA GLN A 673 -8.80 15.98 32.52
C GLN A 673 -8.85 15.54 31.05
N LEU A 674 -7.87 15.94 30.23
CA LEU A 674 -7.79 15.52 28.83
C LEU A 674 -7.54 14.02 28.71
N GLN A 675 -6.70 13.45 29.57
CA GLN A 675 -6.47 12.02 29.64
C GLN A 675 -7.75 11.28 30.00
N ALA A 676 -8.44 11.70 31.07
CA ALA A 676 -9.71 11.10 31.49
C ALA A 676 -10.79 11.18 30.40
N ARG A 677 -10.88 12.30 29.67
CA ARG A 677 -11.81 12.46 28.56
C ARG A 677 -11.48 11.54 27.39
N LYS A 678 -10.19 11.38 27.07
CA LYS A 678 -9.71 10.46 26.03
C LYS A 678 -10.04 9.01 26.40
N ASP A 679 -9.84 8.64 27.66
CA ASP A 679 -10.17 7.31 28.19
C ASP A 679 -11.70 7.07 28.16
N GLN A 680 -12.50 8.08 28.50
CA GLN A 680 -13.97 8.00 28.43
C GLN A 680 -14.48 7.94 26.99
N GLN A 681 -13.86 8.67 26.05
CA GLN A 681 -14.21 8.61 24.64
C GLN A 681 -13.83 7.26 24.03
N ALA A 682 -12.68 6.70 24.40
CA ALA A 682 -12.30 5.35 24.03
C ALA A 682 -13.32 4.31 24.58
N ALA A 683 -13.73 4.45 25.85
CA ALA A 683 -14.78 3.61 26.43
C ALA A 683 -16.13 3.76 25.71
N ARG A 684 -16.53 4.98 25.34
CA ARG A 684 -17.78 5.24 24.63
C ARG A 684 -17.75 4.75 23.18
N LEU A 685 -16.61 4.87 22.50
CA LEU A 685 -16.43 4.28 21.17
C LEU A 685 -16.53 2.76 21.24
N ALA A 686 -15.93 2.12 22.26
CA ALA A 686 -16.09 0.69 22.51
C ALA A 686 -17.54 0.28 22.86
N GLU A 687 -18.33 1.17 23.48
CA GLU A 687 -19.78 0.94 23.72
C GLU A 687 -20.65 1.13 22.48
N LEU A 688 -20.23 1.99 21.54
CA LEU A 688 -20.98 2.31 20.31
C LEU A 688 -20.59 1.41 19.13
N GLU A 689 -19.40 0.79 19.19
CA GLU A 689 -18.90 -0.20 18.24
C GLU A 689 -19.92 -1.32 17.93
N PRO A 690 -20.71 -1.85 18.89
CA PRO A 690 -21.75 -2.85 18.62
C PRO A 690 -23.04 -2.29 17.98
N ALA A 691 -23.21 -0.96 17.93
CA ALA A 691 -24.42 -0.28 17.46
C ALA A 691 -24.24 0.41 16.09
N LEU A 692 -23.02 0.41 15.54
CA LEU A 692 -22.77 0.85 14.18
C LEU A 692 -23.23 -0.24 13.19
N PRO A 693 -23.92 0.12 12.09
CA PRO A 693 -24.27 -0.87 11.07
C PRO A 693 -22.99 -1.46 10.47
N ASP A 694 -22.96 -2.78 10.27
CA ASP A 694 -21.87 -3.50 9.62
C ASP A 694 -21.59 -2.85 8.25
N GLY A 695 -20.46 -2.16 8.09
CA GLY A 695 -20.11 -1.40 6.90
C GLY A 695 -18.63 -1.09 6.80
#